data_AF-A0A929VN27-F1
#
_entry.id   AF-A0A929VN27-F1
#
_cell.length_a   1.000
_cell.length_b   1.000
_cell.length_c   1.000
_cell.angle_alpha   90.00
_cell.angle_beta   90.00
_cell.angle_gamma   90.00
#
_symmetry.space_group_name_H-M   'P 1'
#
loop_
_entity.id
_entity.type
_entity.pdbx_description
1 polymer ?
#
loop_
_entity_poly.entity_id
_entity_poly.type
_entity_poly.pdbx_seq_one_letter_code
_entity_poly.pdbx_strand_id
1 'polypeptide(L)'
;MNHLFLYVDTNYIVAALRDGNEVVAPIRPTSGDEYFELFFREDTEYNRVIYGNVCKNAFYKGEPHCFGNVFRLMAENTRTFSLYGRKQPISHLFKEAGILNEWKARAREDAENRGAMPISTYISFSADVDYAARNIFVEQVLGEEGFHVGERTVPIEHLALEHAVRLNKVQQEGTYLVLNAYNEHLHFSIYRRKDGTFVRLDENVLPGLGTDPRVRALVENVVAKINNVQHFLSTPEQKEQQYRNLEQHADEWLRQLDATRGGRPVHITGVRFSVAPNNFDVSVTAEEINGRTETIVRDVVNEISNFVIKTLSPGEMLRGILFLGDGFANHEYTKAVTASYRLREEDLIYFRRCDLSGIIPVYRDINLDQFKTEAKKHHELGDQELTALRNAQAEAEREREAKRQIEEKAMAEAAARKDKENYFTAMAKVEECEQKKEWHGMHDWAENALQLRPNDAEATAKLALANRNLAEAKVRGEQFMKSLKQAEAAVKERNWQEALIQAKAALNAHPDSEQAKKILADATKQIDQATRISEFFTRAAVFEQQGNYHKALEELEKVQFLDPKHPDLQPRMSTCRLKISERERKIFAMKQEYTRAADRNEHVKAAECARRLAAFLDPEQQSEWIDREEQHKRAAEAEQKQKEFIDDCTKHYNKAWFDGDWATFVRYAEEVLRCRKDDELAERVERAKIRVRDERDRRQFEEALERVKVLIADRNYEEARRLLKALEADAITPQQKESVKRLFKRIFEEEDQKKDFFAETTQQSPDRPQQGRGKSENTVGQPPKGKDQSPQPADQSSGIDDPGGFFVGREASQPATGKKNEGAKTKPTPDNKPKKDPKNETTKGYSLNEFDF
;
A
#
# COMPACT_ATOMS: atom_id res chain seq x y z
N MET A 1 91.29 -5.29 6.25
CA MET A 1 90.01 -5.72 6.86
C MET A 1 89.03 -5.79 5.72
N ASN A 2 88.12 -6.76 5.70
CA ASN A 2 87.21 -6.89 4.57
C ASN A 2 86.08 -5.87 4.73
N HIS A 3 85.98 -4.95 3.77
CA HIS A 3 84.94 -3.92 3.74
C HIS A 3 83.78 -4.40 2.85
N LEU A 4 82.54 -4.22 3.32
CA LEU A 4 81.32 -4.55 2.57
C LEU A 4 80.84 -3.31 1.80
N PHE A 5 80.45 -3.52 0.55
CA PHE A 5 79.88 -2.50 -0.32
C PHE A 5 78.53 -2.99 -0.83
N LEU A 6 77.51 -2.14 -0.75
CA LEU A 6 76.16 -2.42 -1.20
C LEU A 6 75.72 -1.36 -2.22
N TYR A 7 75.25 -1.77 -3.40
CA TYR A 7 74.30 -0.98 -4.17
C TYR A 7 72.89 -1.45 -3.80
N VAL A 8 72.03 -0.52 -3.39
CA VAL A 8 70.69 -0.83 -2.89
C VAL A 8 69.65 -0.13 -3.76
N ASP A 9 68.96 -0.91 -4.57
CA ASP A 9 67.82 -0.48 -5.38
C ASP A 9 66.48 -0.88 -4.71
N THR A 10 65.38 -0.31 -5.19
CA THR A 10 63.99 -0.65 -4.80
C THR A 10 63.69 -2.16 -4.87
N ASN A 11 64.25 -2.88 -5.85
CA ASN A 11 63.93 -4.28 -6.11
C ASN A 11 65.08 -5.26 -5.86
N TYR A 12 66.33 -4.80 -5.69
CA TYR A 12 67.49 -5.69 -5.51
C TYR A 12 68.65 -5.04 -4.76
N ILE A 13 69.55 -5.88 -4.23
CA ILE A 13 70.84 -5.45 -3.67
C ILE A 13 71.99 -6.17 -4.37
N VAL A 14 73.01 -5.40 -4.77
CA VAL A 14 74.30 -5.92 -5.23
C VAL A 14 75.30 -5.76 -4.10
N ALA A 15 75.93 -6.86 -3.67
CA ALA A 15 76.90 -6.86 -2.58
C ALA A 15 78.28 -7.27 -3.08
N ALA A 16 79.32 -6.57 -2.63
CA ALA A 16 80.72 -6.90 -2.92
C ALA A 16 81.58 -6.68 -1.67
N LEU A 17 82.67 -7.44 -1.58
CA LEU A 17 83.72 -7.26 -0.58
C LEU A 17 84.98 -6.71 -1.25
N ARG A 18 85.73 -5.89 -0.51
CA ARG A 18 87.13 -5.54 -0.82
C ARG A 18 87.98 -5.97 0.37
N ASP A 19 88.97 -6.82 0.11
CA ASP A 19 89.79 -7.43 1.16
C ASP A 19 90.92 -6.48 1.64
N GLY A 20 91.84 -7.00 2.46
CA GLY A 20 93.01 -6.23 2.91
C GLY A 20 94.12 -6.04 1.86
N ASN A 21 94.00 -6.64 0.68
CA ASN A 21 94.96 -6.63 -0.43
C ASN A 21 94.41 -5.88 -1.65
N GLU A 22 93.33 -5.11 -1.48
CA GLU A 22 92.58 -4.39 -2.52
C GLU A 22 91.88 -5.28 -3.57
N VAL A 23 91.74 -6.58 -3.30
CA VAL A 23 91.01 -7.53 -4.16
C VAL A 23 89.50 -7.38 -3.94
N VAL A 24 88.76 -7.20 -5.04
CA VAL A 24 87.30 -7.11 -5.06
C VAL A 24 86.68 -8.46 -5.40
N ALA A 25 85.68 -8.89 -4.60
CA ALA A 25 84.92 -10.10 -4.83
C ALA A 25 83.39 -9.86 -4.69
N PRO A 26 82.56 -10.21 -5.69
CA PRO A 26 81.11 -10.12 -5.57
C PRO A 26 80.57 -11.20 -4.62
N ILE A 27 79.61 -10.84 -3.77
CA ILE A 27 78.80 -11.81 -3.03
C ILE A 27 77.60 -12.18 -3.90
N ARG A 28 77.50 -13.47 -4.26
CA ARG A 28 76.31 -14.04 -4.92
C ARG A 28 75.40 -14.70 -3.85
N PRO A 29 74.06 -14.58 -3.99
CA PRO A 29 73.09 -15.13 -3.04
C PRO A 29 73.03 -16.66 -3.06
N THR A 30 72.64 -17.29 -1.95
CA THR A 30 72.40 -18.75 -1.92
C THR A 30 71.14 -19.19 -2.67
N SER A 31 70.23 -18.27 -3.03
CA SER A 31 69.04 -18.56 -3.84
C SER A 31 69.36 -19.03 -5.27
N GLY A 32 70.58 -18.80 -5.76
CA GLY A 32 70.98 -19.04 -7.14
C GLY A 32 70.63 -17.89 -8.11
N ASP A 33 70.04 -16.80 -7.60
CA ASP A 33 69.88 -15.55 -8.35
C ASP A 33 71.23 -14.88 -8.64
N GLU A 34 71.26 -13.95 -9.59
CA GLU A 34 72.48 -13.17 -9.84
C GLU A 34 72.75 -12.13 -8.74
N TYR A 35 71.69 -11.60 -8.11
CA TYR A 35 71.71 -10.54 -7.10
C TYR A 35 70.70 -10.84 -5.98
N PHE A 36 70.74 -10.11 -4.88
CA PHE A 36 69.78 -10.26 -3.79
C PHE A 36 68.44 -9.58 -4.16
N GLU A 37 67.63 -10.29 -4.96
CA GLU A 37 66.31 -9.83 -5.45
C GLU A 37 65.28 -9.82 -4.31
N LEU A 38 64.65 -8.67 -4.08
CA LEU A 38 63.88 -8.35 -2.86
C LEU A 38 62.40 -8.71 -2.94
N PHE A 39 62.10 -9.83 -3.60
CA PHE A 39 60.80 -10.48 -3.56
C PHE A 39 60.83 -11.56 -2.49
N PHE A 40 59.94 -11.48 -1.51
CA PHE A 40 59.89 -12.38 -0.35
C PHE A 40 58.55 -13.11 -0.28
N ARG A 41 58.54 -14.29 0.33
CA ARG A 41 57.33 -15.02 0.70
C ARG A 41 57.47 -15.61 2.10
N GLU A 42 56.51 -15.33 2.96
CA GLU A 42 56.32 -16.03 4.23
C GLU A 42 55.82 -17.46 3.93
N ASP A 43 56.65 -18.45 4.26
CA ASP A 43 56.34 -19.88 4.14
C ASP A 43 55.75 -20.35 5.46
N THR A 44 54.41 -20.36 5.52
CA THR A 44 53.61 -20.70 6.71
C THR A 44 53.63 -22.18 7.05
N GLU A 45 53.97 -23.06 6.10
CA GLU A 45 54.12 -24.51 6.32
C GLU A 45 55.44 -24.79 7.06
N TYR A 46 56.54 -24.22 6.59
CA TYR A 46 57.89 -24.45 7.13
C TYR A 46 58.37 -23.39 8.14
N ASN A 47 57.54 -22.38 8.46
CA ASN A 47 57.86 -21.26 9.38
C ASN A 47 59.19 -20.57 9.06
N ARG A 48 59.36 -20.15 7.80
CA ARG A 48 60.55 -19.47 7.28
C ARG A 48 60.18 -18.35 6.31
N VAL A 49 61.14 -17.51 5.96
CA VAL A 49 61.02 -16.56 4.84
C VAL A 49 61.83 -17.09 3.66
N ILE A 50 61.22 -17.14 2.47
CA ILE A 50 61.89 -17.41 1.19
C ILE A 50 62.10 -16.06 0.48
N TYR A 51 63.21 -15.88 -0.23
CA TYR A 51 63.47 -14.71 -1.08
C TYR A 51 63.97 -15.12 -2.48
N GLY A 52 64.07 -14.14 -3.39
CA GLY A 52 64.65 -14.30 -4.72
C GLY A 52 63.63 -14.27 -5.87
N ASN A 53 64.07 -14.44 -7.13
CA ASN A 53 63.14 -14.40 -8.29
C ASN A 53 62.04 -15.47 -8.22
N VAL A 54 62.26 -16.56 -7.47
CA VAL A 54 61.24 -17.60 -7.21
C VAL A 54 59.96 -17.04 -6.59
N CYS A 55 60.03 -15.93 -5.86
CA CYS A 55 58.88 -15.25 -5.25
C CYS A 55 58.25 -14.18 -6.18
N LYS A 56 58.97 -13.70 -7.19
CA LYS A 56 58.57 -12.56 -8.05
C LYS A 56 57.21 -12.78 -8.73
N ASN A 57 57.01 -13.94 -9.34
CA ASN A 57 55.76 -14.29 -10.04
C ASN A 57 54.55 -14.45 -9.09
N ALA A 58 54.77 -14.84 -7.82
CA ALA A 58 53.71 -14.94 -6.83
C ALA A 58 53.28 -13.54 -6.33
N PHE A 59 54.26 -12.66 -6.11
CA PHE A 59 54.02 -11.25 -5.75
C PHE A 59 53.17 -10.51 -6.81
N TYR A 60 53.54 -10.55 -8.09
CA TYR A 60 52.79 -9.83 -9.14
C TYR A 60 51.37 -10.36 -9.39
N LYS A 61 51.10 -11.64 -9.09
CA LYS A 61 49.74 -12.20 -9.09
C LYS A 61 48.89 -11.76 -7.89
N GLY A 62 49.48 -11.13 -6.89
CA GLY A 62 48.83 -10.82 -5.62
C GLY A 62 48.57 -12.05 -4.75
N GLU A 63 49.40 -13.10 -4.86
CA GLU A 63 49.31 -14.25 -3.95
C GLU A 63 49.54 -13.78 -2.48
N PRO A 64 48.76 -14.27 -1.50
CA PRO A 64 48.92 -13.86 -0.11
C PRO A 64 50.29 -14.26 0.45
N HIS A 65 50.71 -13.63 1.55
CA HIS A 65 52.02 -13.85 2.19
C HIS A 65 53.25 -13.52 1.31
N CYS A 66 53.05 -12.89 0.15
CA CYS A 66 54.13 -12.39 -0.71
C CYS A 66 54.37 -10.88 -0.50
N PHE A 67 55.64 -10.48 -0.56
CA PHE A 67 56.09 -9.10 -0.35
C PHE A 67 57.10 -8.67 -1.43
N GLY A 68 57.05 -7.40 -1.80
CA GLY A 68 57.91 -6.71 -2.76
C GLY A 68 57.78 -5.20 -2.51
N ASN A 69 58.59 -4.37 -3.17
CA ASN A 69 58.76 -2.94 -2.83
C ASN A 69 59.05 -2.75 -1.32
N VAL A 70 59.90 -3.63 -0.75
CA VAL A 70 60.02 -3.79 0.71
C VAL A 70 60.47 -2.53 1.43
N PHE A 71 61.31 -1.69 0.80
CA PHE A 71 61.75 -0.42 1.37
C PHE A 71 60.58 0.51 1.74
N ARG A 72 59.62 0.65 0.82
CA ARG A 72 58.40 1.41 1.07
C ARG A 72 57.53 0.75 2.15
N LEU A 73 57.40 -0.58 2.15
CA LEU A 73 56.66 -1.30 3.19
C LEU A 73 57.30 -1.19 4.59
N MET A 74 58.63 -1.03 4.67
CA MET A 74 59.32 -0.72 5.93
C MET A 74 59.01 0.71 6.40
N ALA A 75 59.15 1.71 5.51
CA ALA A 75 58.88 3.11 5.82
C ALA A 75 57.43 3.36 6.21
N GLU A 76 56.48 2.74 5.49
CA GLU A 76 55.07 2.78 5.84
C GLU A 76 54.75 2.00 7.12
N ASN A 77 55.46 0.91 7.45
CA ASN A 77 55.16 0.03 8.60
C ASN A 77 53.68 -0.45 8.65
N THR A 78 52.99 -0.43 7.51
CA THR A 78 51.55 -0.77 7.34
C THR A 78 51.29 -2.27 7.29
N ARG A 79 52.34 -3.09 7.19
CA ARG A 79 52.28 -4.55 7.08
C ARG A 79 53.22 -5.22 8.08
N THR A 80 52.92 -6.48 8.39
CA THR A 80 53.76 -7.40 9.19
C THR A 80 53.66 -8.77 8.55
N PHE A 81 54.74 -9.57 8.63
CA PHE A 81 54.69 -11.01 8.34
C PHE A 81 54.54 -11.80 9.65
N SER A 82 54.17 -13.08 9.58
CA SER A 82 54.17 -13.96 10.76
C SER A 82 55.35 -14.94 10.73
N LEU A 83 55.92 -15.23 11.90
CA LEU A 83 56.91 -16.29 12.08
C LEU A 83 56.69 -16.95 13.45
N TYR A 84 56.55 -18.28 13.49
CA TYR A 84 56.18 -19.03 14.71
C TYR A 84 54.94 -18.46 15.43
N GLY A 85 53.95 -18.00 14.66
CA GLY A 85 52.71 -17.39 15.15
C GLY A 85 52.86 -15.97 15.72
N ARG A 86 54.03 -15.33 15.59
CA ARG A 86 54.29 -13.95 16.05
C ARG A 86 54.42 -13.00 14.86
N LYS A 87 53.73 -11.87 14.92
CA LYS A 87 53.91 -10.78 13.94
C LYS A 87 55.30 -10.16 14.05
N GLN A 88 55.94 -9.94 12.91
CA GLN A 88 57.26 -9.32 12.77
C GLN A 88 57.17 -8.09 11.82
N PRO A 89 57.94 -7.01 12.07
CA PRO A 89 58.03 -5.88 11.15
C PRO A 89 58.74 -6.28 9.85
N ILE A 90 58.41 -5.60 8.74
CA ILE A 90 58.97 -5.89 7.41
C ILE A 90 60.51 -5.77 7.38
N SER A 91 61.11 -4.95 8.24
CA SER A 91 62.57 -4.83 8.40
C SER A 91 63.26 -6.16 8.76
N HIS A 92 62.59 -7.08 9.46
CA HIS A 92 63.17 -8.38 9.79
C HIS A 92 63.27 -9.34 8.60
N LEU A 93 62.65 -9.08 7.45
CA LEU A 93 62.68 -9.98 6.29
C LEU A 93 64.12 -10.29 5.83
N PHE A 94 65.02 -9.31 5.80
CA PHE A 94 66.42 -9.49 5.39
C PHE A 94 67.20 -10.46 6.32
N LYS A 95 66.83 -10.49 7.61
CA LYS A 95 67.42 -11.38 8.61
C LYS A 95 66.84 -12.79 8.52
N GLU A 96 65.52 -12.91 8.56
CA GLU A 96 64.81 -14.19 8.59
C GLU A 96 64.84 -14.93 7.24
N ALA A 97 65.11 -14.23 6.13
CA ALA A 97 65.42 -14.82 4.83
C ALA A 97 66.89 -15.22 4.65
N GLY A 98 67.76 -14.95 5.64
CA GLY A 98 69.17 -15.35 5.63
C GLY A 98 70.15 -14.38 4.94
N ILE A 99 69.68 -13.39 4.19
CA ILE A 99 70.51 -12.43 3.41
C ILE A 99 71.65 -11.84 4.25
N LEU A 100 71.34 -11.34 5.45
CA LEU A 100 72.33 -10.73 6.34
C LEU A 100 73.34 -11.75 6.89
N ASN A 101 72.96 -13.02 7.01
CA ASN A 101 73.85 -14.09 7.45
C ASN A 101 74.84 -14.49 6.34
N GLU A 102 74.41 -14.46 5.07
CA GLU A 102 75.30 -14.68 3.93
C GLU A 102 76.39 -13.60 3.85
N TRP A 103 76.01 -12.31 4.00
CA TRP A 103 76.96 -11.20 4.03
C TRP A 103 77.92 -11.31 5.21
N LYS A 104 77.43 -11.68 6.41
CA LYS A 104 78.26 -11.95 7.60
C LYS A 104 79.26 -13.08 7.40
N ALA A 105 78.85 -14.17 6.75
CA ALA A 105 79.72 -15.32 6.50
C ALA A 105 80.89 -14.92 5.59
N ARG A 106 80.62 -14.31 4.44
CA ARG A 106 81.65 -13.88 3.49
C ARG A 106 82.56 -12.78 4.03
N ALA A 107 82.00 -11.81 4.76
CA ALA A 107 82.79 -10.74 5.38
C ALA A 107 83.75 -11.23 6.49
N ARG A 108 83.62 -12.50 6.91
CA ARG A 108 84.37 -13.12 8.01
C ARG A 108 85.11 -14.39 7.60
N GLU A 109 85.17 -14.69 6.30
CA GLU A 109 85.75 -15.94 5.76
C GLU A 109 87.24 -16.10 6.14
N ASP A 110 88.01 -15.00 6.08
CA ASP A 110 89.44 -14.96 6.48
C ASP A 110 89.67 -14.66 7.99
N ALA A 111 88.61 -14.58 8.80
CA ALA A 111 88.65 -13.86 10.08
C ALA A 111 88.87 -14.77 11.31
N GLU A 112 89.95 -15.56 11.30
CA GLU A 112 90.29 -16.64 12.27
C GLU A 112 90.02 -16.33 13.77
N ASN A 113 90.06 -15.06 14.20
CA ASN A 113 89.83 -14.64 15.58
C ASN A 113 88.98 -13.33 15.73
N ARG A 114 88.01 -13.04 14.83
CA ARG A 114 87.26 -11.75 14.86
C ARG A 114 85.73 -11.83 14.85
N GLY A 115 85.14 -12.89 15.43
CA GLY A 115 83.67 -13.10 15.45
C GLY A 115 82.81 -11.99 16.07
N ALA A 116 83.39 -11.03 16.80
CA ALA A 116 82.70 -9.92 17.46
C ALA A 116 82.96 -8.52 16.87
N MET A 117 83.78 -8.39 15.80
CA MET A 117 84.02 -7.09 15.16
C MET A 117 82.82 -6.63 14.31
N PRO A 118 82.46 -5.33 14.33
CA PRO A 118 81.48 -4.77 13.38
C PRO A 118 81.97 -4.88 11.94
N ILE A 119 81.06 -5.11 11.00
CA ILE A 119 81.38 -5.17 9.57
C ILE A 119 81.32 -3.76 8.99
N SER A 120 82.47 -3.18 8.65
CA SER A 120 82.56 -1.87 8.00
C SER A 120 81.88 -1.94 6.63
N THR A 121 80.82 -1.14 6.46
CA THR A 121 79.90 -1.20 5.34
C THR A 121 79.78 0.17 4.67
N TYR A 122 79.69 0.20 3.35
CA TYR A 122 79.45 1.40 2.54
C TYR A 122 78.28 1.16 1.60
N ILE A 123 77.44 2.18 1.38
CA ILE A 123 76.18 2.02 0.64
C ILE A 123 76.06 3.10 -0.45
N SER A 124 75.65 2.69 -1.64
CA SER A 124 75.09 3.59 -2.64
C SER A 124 73.62 3.20 -2.83
N PHE A 125 72.70 4.07 -2.41
CA PHE A 125 71.28 3.87 -2.64
C PHE A 125 70.89 4.38 -4.03
N SER A 126 69.97 3.69 -4.70
CA SER A 126 69.24 4.27 -5.83
C SER A 126 68.42 5.48 -5.37
N ALA A 127 68.19 6.43 -6.28
CA ALA A 127 67.42 7.64 -6.00
C ALA A 127 65.97 7.32 -5.57
N ASP A 128 65.37 6.24 -6.10
CA ASP A 128 63.97 5.85 -5.85
C ASP A 128 63.74 5.10 -4.52
N VAL A 129 64.76 4.95 -3.67
CA VAL A 129 64.59 4.45 -2.29
C VAL A 129 64.31 5.66 -1.39
N ASP A 130 63.14 5.75 -0.76
CA ASP A 130 62.74 6.85 0.14
C ASP A 130 63.77 7.11 1.26
N TYR A 131 64.00 8.36 1.68
CA TYR A 131 64.99 8.65 2.74
C TYR A 131 64.60 8.01 4.08
N ALA A 132 63.31 7.94 4.38
CA ALA A 132 62.76 7.16 5.49
C ALA A 132 63.19 5.69 5.45
N ALA A 133 63.14 5.06 4.27
CA ALA A 133 63.56 3.68 4.08
C ALA A 133 65.09 3.53 4.17
N ARG A 134 65.86 4.53 3.72
CA ARG A 134 67.34 4.57 3.88
C ARG A 134 67.74 4.65 5.36
N ASN A 135 67.02 5.41 6.20
CA ASN A 135 67.24 5.44 7.66
C ASN A 135 66.91 4.08 8.29
N ILE A 136 65.72 3.51 8.05
CA ILE A 136 65.34 2.21 8.60
C ILE A 136 66.33 1.10 8.18
N PHE A 137 66.76 1.06 6.92
CA PHE A 137 67.69 0.03 6.46
C PHE A 137 69.06 0.12 7.14
N VAL A 138 69.58 1.34 7.32
CA VAL A 138 70.87 1.55 7.99
C VAL A 138 70.79 1.27 9.49
N GLU A 139 69.72 1.70 10.15
CA GLU A 139 69.62 1.66 11.62
C GLU A 139 69.07 0.33 12.13
N GLN A 140 67.92 -0.12 11.60
CA GLN A 140 67.20 -1.30 12.10
C GLN A 140 67.64 -2.60 11.39
N VAL A 141 67.89 -2.56 10.07
CA VAL A 141 68.25 -3.77 9.31
C VAL A 141 69.75 -4.08 9.41
N LEU A 142 70.60 -3.05 9.28
CA LEU A 142 72.06 -3.20 9.32
C LEU A 142 72.65 -2.97 10.72
N GLY A 143 72.24 -1.90 11.41
CA GLY A 143 72.79 -1.51 12.72
C GLY A 143 72.56 -2.56 13.81
N GLU A 144 71.32 -3.00 14.00
CA GLU A 144 70.97 -4.05 14.98
C GLU A 144 71.71 -5.37 14.75
N GLU A 145 72.06 -5.66 13.49
CA GLU A 145 72.75 -6.88 13.08
C GLU A 145 74.29 -6.75 13.07
N GLY A 146 74.85 -5.61 13.48
CA GLY A 146 76.30 -5.43 13.68
C GLY A 146 77.08 -5.00 12.43
N PHE A 147 76.40 -4.46 11.42
CA PHE A 147 77.04 -3.76 10.30
C PHE A 147 77.21 -2.28 10.67
N HIS A 148 78.42 -1.75 10.52
CA HIS A 148 78.72 -0.34 10.77
C HIS A 148 78.84 0.41 9.45
N VAL A 149 77.80 1.18 9.11
CA VAL A 149 77.74 1.97 7.87
C VAL A 149 78.58 3.23 8.01
N GLY A 150 79.66 3.32 7.24
CA GLY A 150 80.63 4.42 7.31
C GLY A 150 80.28 5.63 6.45
N GLU A 151 79.69 5.41 5.27
CA GLU A 151 79.08 6.43 4.42
C GLU A 151 78.02 5.75 3.51
N ARG A 152 76.98 6.50 3.15
CA ARG A 152 75.76 6.00 2.50
C ARG A 152 75.17 6.91 1.43
N THR A 153 75.76 8.08 1.13
CA THR A 153 75.14 9.09 0.26
C THR A 153 75.82 9.34 -1.08
N VAL A 154 76.92 8.65 -1.42
CA VAL A 154 77.55 8.80 -2.74
C VAL A 154 76.67 8.15 -3.81
N PRO A 155 76.19 8.89 -4.82
CA PRO A 155 75.37 8.34 -5.90
C PRO A 155 76.16 7.36 -6.77
N ILE A 156 75.48 6.38 -7.35
CA ILE A 156 76.13 5.35 -8.18
C ILE A 156 76.75 5.94 -9.45
N GLU A 157 76.21 7.05 -9.94
CA GLU A 157 76.70 7.86 -11.05
C GLU A 157 78.08 8.44 -10.76
N HIS A 158 78.31 8.95 -9.55
CA HIS A 158 79.61 9.48 -9.12
C HIS A 158 80.63 8.35 -8.97
N LEU A 159 80.24 7.24 -8.34
CA LEU A 159 81.10 6.05 -8.22
C LEU A 159 81.47 5.48 -9.59
N ALA A 160 80.55 5.49 -10.56
CA ALA A 160 80.79 4.98 -11.90
C ALA A 160 81.66 5.91 -12.75
N LEU A 161 81.52 7.24 -12.62
CA LEU A 161 82.45 8.21 -13.21
C LEU A 161 83.88 8.01 -12.66
N GLU A 162 84.01 7.87 -11.35
CA GLU A 162 85.28 7.57 -10.68
C GLU A 162 85.84 6.19 -11.11
N HIS A 163 85.00 5.17 -11.26
CA HIS A 163 85.40 3.87 -11.83
C HIS A 163 85.90 4.02 -13.29
N ALA A 164 85.24 4.85 -14.10
CA ALA A 164 85.64 5.14 -15.48
C ALA A 164 86.98 5.91 -15.56
N VAL A 165 87.31 6.76 -14.58
CA VAL A 165 88.66 7.34 -14.44
C VAL A 165 89.69 6.24 -14.18
N ARG A 166 89.43 5.31 -13.25
CA ARG A 166 90.35 4.19 -12.91
C ARG A 166 90.58 3.24 -14.08
N LEU A 167 89.56 3.04 -14.94
CA LEU A 167 89.68 2.32 -16.21
C LEU A 167 90.32 3.14 -17.35
N ASN A 168 90.82 4.35 -17.08
CA ASN A 168 91.38 5.30 -18.06
C ASN A 168 90.41 5.71 -19.18
N LYS A 169 89.10 5.49 -19.02
CA LYS A 169 88.05 5.93 -19.95
C LYS A 169 87.71 7.42 -19.80
N VAL A 170 87.90 7.99 -18.60
CA VAL A 170 87.68 9.44 -18.34
C VAL A 170 88.99 10.11 -17.92
N GLN A 171 89.61 10.84 -18.84
CA GLN A 171 90.92 11.50 -18.62
C GLN A 171 90.86 13.04 -18.70
N GLN A 172 89.89 13.61 -19.41
CA GLN A 172 89.80 15.07 -19.59
C GLN A 172 89.06 15.74 -18.42
N GLU A 173 89.29 17.04 -18.27
CA GLU A 173 88.47 17.93 -17.44
C GLU A 173 87.30 18.49 -18.25
N GLY A 174 86.21 18.85 -17.58
CA GLY A 174 84.97 19.31 -18.22
C GLY A 174 83.76 18.46 -17.86
N THR A 175 82.70 18.55 -18.65
CA THR A 175 81.35 18.21 -18.19
C THR A 175 80.81 16.95 -18.86
N TYR A 176 80.30 16.03 -18.04
CA TYR A 176 79.87 14.68 -18.41
C TYR A 176 78.40 14.49 -18.04
N LEU A 177 77.64 13.85 -18.94
CA LEU A 177 76.26 13.45 -18.69
C LEU A 177 76.26 11.97 -18.28
N VAL A 178 75.61 11.66 -17.16
CA VAL A 178 75.36 10.28 -16.73
C VAL A 178 73.89 9.96 -16.93
N LEU A 179 73.60 8.83 -17.57
CA LEU A 179 72.28 8.27 -17.80
C LEU A 179 72.22 6.93 -17.05
N ASN A 180 71.30 6.82 -16.09
CA ASN A 180 71.16 5.67 -15.20
C ASN A 180 69.79 5.00 -15.40
N ALA A 181 69.85 3.74 -15.81
CA ALA A 181 68.78 2.83 -16.17
C ALA A 181 68.97 1.48 -15.43
N TYR A 182 69.37 1.54 -14.16
CA TYR A 182 69.50 0.35 -13.29
C TYR A 182 68.16 -0.16 -12.73
N ASN A 183 67.05 0.55 -12.93
CA ASN A 183 65.71 0.20 -12.43
C ASN A 183 64.58 0.73 -13.36
N GLU A 184 63.34 0.89 -12.85
CA GLU A 184 62.18 1.36 -13.63
C GLU A 184 62.34 2.79 -14.19
N HIS A 185 63.15 3.64 -13.57
CA HIS A 185 63.20 5.07 -13.86
C HIS A 185 64.53 5.46 -14.50
N LEU A 186 64.48 6.32 -15.52
CA LEU A 186 65.68 6.85 -16.16
C LEU A 186 66.10 8.10 -15.42
N HIS A 187 67.08 7.96 -14.53
CA HIS A 187 67.73 9.07 -13.85
C HIS A 187 68.85 9.62 -14.73
N PHE A 188 69.00 10.94 -14.77
CA PHE A 188 70.07 11.57 -15.54
C PHE A 188 70.60 12.81 -14.84
N SER A 189 71.91 12.93 -14.82
CA SER A 189 72.60 13.97 -14.05
C SER A 189 73.87 14.42 -14.74
N ILE A 190 74.21 15.70 -14.53
CA ILE A 190 75.35 16.33 -15.18
C ILE A 190 76.42 16.57 -14.13
N TYR A 191 77.62 16.02 -14.35
CA TYR A 191 78.78 16.19 -13.49
C TYR A 191 79.85 17.00 -14.20
N ARG A 192 80.36 18.04 -13.56
CA ARG A 192 81.57 18.73 -14.01
C ARG A 192 82.77 18.14 -13.29
N ARG A 193 83.72 17.60 -14.05
CA ARG A 193 85.06 17.29 -13.55
C ARG A 193 85.87 18.58 -13.50
N LYS A 194 86.51 18.84 -12.36
CA LYS A 194 87.50 19.91 -12.18
C LYS A 194 88.49 19.55 -11.09
N ASP A 195 89.75 19.91 -11.30
CA ASP A 195 90.88 19.71 -10.38
C ASP A 195 90.99 18.23 -9.93
N GLY A 196 90.71 17.31 -10.86
CA GLY A 196 90.67 15.87 -10.64
C GLY A 196 89.36 15.30 -10.08
N THR A 197 88.46 16.13 -9.53
CA THR A 197 87.24 15.73 -8.79
C THR A 197 85.94 15.96 -9.59
N PHE A 198 84.87 15.20 -9.31
CA PHE A 198 83.55 15.41 -9.93
C PHE A 198 82.55 16.09 -8.99
N VAL A 199 81.95 17.20 -9.44
CA VAL A 199 80.84 17.88 -8.77
C VAL A 199 79.57 17.73 -9.60
N ARG A 200 78.47 17.28 -8.99
CA ARG A 200 77.15 17.23 -9.64
C ARG A 200 76.61 18.66 -9.79
N LEU A 201 76.22 19.04 -11.00
CA LEU A 201 75.62 20.34 -11.30
C LEU A 201 74.11 20.32 -11.09
N ASP A 202 73.46 19.28 -11.64
CA ASP A 202 72.00 19.14 -11.69
C ASP A 202 71.62 17.67 -11.91
N GLU A 203 70.37 17.31 -11.61
CA GLU A 203 69.79 15.98 -11.81
C GLU A 203 68.29 16.03 -12.15
N ASN A 204 67.82 15.06 -12.91
CA ASN A 204 66.41 14.93 -13.29
C ASN A 204 66.05 13.45 -13.56
N VAL A 205 64.76 13.15 -13.65
CA VAL A 205 64.24 11.78 -13.82
C VAL A 205 63.14 11.72 -14.89
N LEU A 206 63.14 10.63 -15.66
CA LEU A 206 62.10 10.25 -16.61
C LEU A 206 61.45 8.93 -16.11
N PRO A 207 60.27 9.01 -15.45
CA PRO A 207 59.60 7.85 -14.87
C PRO A 207 59.22 6.80 -15.92
N GLY A 208 59.35 5.51 -15.59
CA GLY A 208 58.99 4.39 -16.45
C GLY A 208 59.89 4.17 -17.68
N LEU A 209 61.02 4.87 -17.78
CA LEU A 209 61.89 4.88 -18.96
C LEU A 209 63.30 4.29 -18.69
N GLY A 210 63.53 3.69 -17.52
CA GLY A 210 64.79 3.02 -17.16
C GLY A 210 64.88 1.55 -17.64
N THR A 211 63.80 0.96 -18.13
CA THR A 211 63.80 -0.39 -18.72
C THR A 211 64.28 -0.40 -20.17
N ASP A 212 64.58 -1.58 -20.75
CA ASP A 212 64.81 -1.71 -22.20
C ASP A 212 63.62 -1.09 -22.98
N PRO A 213 63.82 -0.06 -23.83
CA PRO A 213 62.72 0.61 -24.52
C PRO A 213 61.95 -0.31 -25.48
N ARG A 214 62.48 -1.48 -25.84
CA ARG A 214 61.75 -2.53 -26.58
C ARG A 214 60.59 -3.11 -25.78
N VAL A 215 60.70 -3.19 -24.44
CA VAL A 215 59.60 -3.64 -23.55
C VAL A 215 58.39 -2.72 -23.74
N ARG A 216 58.62 -1.41 -23.63
CA ARG A 216 57.57 -0.41 -23.76
C ARG A 216 57.00 -0.36 -25.19
N ALA A 217 57.87 -0.38 -26.20
CA ALA A 217 57.45 -0.44 -27.61
C ALA A 217 56.57 -1.66 -27.92
N LEU A 218 56.91 -2.83 -27.36
CA LEU A 218 56.15 -4.07 -27.52
C LEU A 218 54.79 -4.01 -26.85
N VAL A 219 54.73 -3.57 -25.60
CA VAL A 219 53.49 -3.49 -24.84
C VAL A 219 52.54 -2.43 -25.43
N GLU A 220 53.05 -1.27 -25.85
CA GLU A 220 52.26 -0.28 -26.58
C GLU A 220 51.69 -0.85 -27.90
N ASN A 221 52.48 -1.63 -28.65
CA ASN A 221 52.03 -2.27 -29.90
C ASN A 221 50.92 -3.30 -29.65
N VAL A 222 51.09 -4.17 -28.65
CA VAL A 222 50.12 -5.19 -28.24
C VAL A 222 48.80 -4.56 -27.79
N VAL A 223 48.87 -3.55 -26.91
CA VAL A 223 47.70 -2.82 -26.44
C VAL A 223 47.03 -2.04 -27.57
N ALA A 224 47.78 -1.40 -28.46
CA ALA A 224 47.22 -0.70 -29.62
C ALA A 224 46.46 -1.67 -30.54
N LYS A 225 47.03 -2.84 -30.87
CA LYS A 225 46.37 -3.84 -31.74
C LYS A 225 45.06 -4.37 -31.17
N ILE A 226 44.99 -4.62 -29.86
CA ILE A 226 43.74 -5.02 -29.20
C ILE A 226 42.77 -3.84 -29.12
N ASN A 227 43.23 -2.67 -28.67
CA ASN A 227 42.37 -1.52 -28.39
C ASN A 227 41.84 -0.82 -29.65
N ASN A 228 42.52 -0.95 -30.79
CA ASN A 228 42.04 -0.48 -32.08
C ASN A 228 40.87 -1.30 -32.63
N VAL A 229 40.61 -2.49 -32.06
CA VAL A 229 39.46 -3.35 -32.41
C VAL A 229 38.39 -3.35 -31.33
N GLN A 230 38.79 -3.31 -30.05
CA GLN A 230 37.89 -3.47 -28.90
C GLN A 230 37.51 -2.16 -28.19
N HIS A 231 38.30 -1.09 -28.36
CA HIS A 231 38.09 0.25 -27.79
C HIS A 231 37.87 0.34 -26.26
N PHE A 232 38.32 -0.64 -25.48
CA PHE A 232 38.18 -0.68 -24.02
C PHE A 232 38.88 0.48 -23.27
N LEU A 233 39.93 1.07 -23.86
CA LEU A 233 40.77 2.10 -23.26
C LEU A 233 40.61 3.40 -24.05
N SER A 234 39.87 4.35 -23.48
CA SER A 234 39.60 5.65 -24.12
C SER A 234 40.66 6.69 -23.76
N THR A 235 41.03 6.80 -22.48
CA THR A 235 41.92 7.88 -21.98
C THR A 235 43.41 7.48 -22.04
N PRO A 236 44.35 8.45 -21.97
CA PRO A 236 45.79 8.15 -21.86
C PRO A 236 46.13 7.35 -20.59
N GLU A 237 45.51 7.69 -19.45
CA GLU A 237 45.80 7.08 -18.13
C GLU A 237 45.32 5.63 -18.09
N GLN A 238 44.19 5.33 -18.73
CA GLN A 238 43.70 3.96 -18.90
C GLN A 238 44.66 3.09 -19.73
N LYS A 239 45.34 3.69 -20.72
CA LYS A 239 46.35 3.00 -21.53
C LYS A 239 47.63 2.80 -20.73
N GLU A 240 48.11 3.85 -20.06
CA GLU A 240 49.28 3.83 -19.17
C GLU A 240 49.17 2.74 -18.10
N GLN A 241 48.00 2.62 -17.47
CA GLN A 241 47.73 1.60 -16.46
C GLN A 241 47.68 0.17 -17.04
N GLN A 242 47.33 -0.01 -18.33
CA GLN A 242 47.45 -1.32 -19.00
C GLN A 242 48.87 -1.61 -19.47
N TYR A 243 49.67 -0.60 -19.84
CA TYR A 243 51.06 -0.83 -20.20
C TYR A 243 51.82 -1.44 -19.01
N ARG A 244 51.76 -0.78 -17.84
CA ARG A 244 52.35 -1.27 -16.58
C ARG A 244 51.84 -2.66 -16.15
N ASN A 245 50.58 -2.97 -16.46
CA ASN A 245 49.98 -4.28 -16.18
C ASN A 245 50.55 -5.40 -17.09
N LEU A 246 50.94 -5.09 -18.34
CA LEU A 246 51.43 -6.07 -19.31
C LEU A 246 52.95 -6.11 -19.45
N GLU A 247 53.67 -5.09 -18.98
CA GLU A 247 55.14 -5.03 -18.90
C GLU A 247 55.73 -6.26 -18.17
N GLN A 248 55.02 -6.83 -17.18
CA GLN A 248 55.41 -8.08 -16.49
C GLN A 248 55.53 -9.33 -17.39
N HIS A 249 55.00 -9.28 -18.62
CA HIS A 249 55.07 -10.36 -19.61
C HIS A 249 56.04 -10.06 -20.76
N ALA A 250 56.52 -8.83 -20.87
CA ALA A 250 57.24 -8.34 -22.04
C ALA A 250 58.60 -9.04 -22.26
N ASP A 251 59.33 -9.37 -21.19
CA ASP A 251 60.62 -10.09 -21.27
C ASP A 251 60.49 -11.43 -22.03
N GLU A 252 59.41 -12.17 -21.78
CA GLU A 252 59.17 -13.47 -22.41
C GLU A 252 58.70 -13.30 -23.86
N TRP A 253 57.86 -12.30 -24.13
CA TRP A 253 57.47 -11.95 -25.50
C TRP A 253 58.65 -11.45 -26.34
N LEU A 254 59.58 -10.69 -25.75
CA LEU A 254 60.83 -10.25 -26.41
C LEU A 254 61.77 -11.43 -26.70
N ARG A 255 61.89 -12.42 -25.80
CA ARG A 255 62.67 -13.65 -26.10
C ARG A 255 62.09 -14.41 -27.30
N GLN A 256 60.77 -14.48 -27.40
CA GLN A 256 60.10 -15.11 -28.55
C GLN A 256 60.30 -14.31 -29.85
N LEU A 257 60.34 -12.97 -29.76
CA LEU A 257 60.70 -12.05 -30.83
C LEU A 257 62.14 -12.26 -31.31
N ASP A 258 63.11 -12.20 -30.39
CA ASP A 258 64.55 -12.30 -30.66
C ASP A 258 64.97 -13.71 -31.15
N ALA A 259 64.24 -14.76 -30.76
CA ALA A 259 64.40 -16.11 -31.31
C ALA A 259 63.90 -16.24 -32.77
N THR A 260 63.04 -15.34 -33.24
CA THR A 260 62.31 -15.47 -34.50
C THR A 260 63.06 -14.86 -35.68
N ARG A 261 63.82 -15.71 -36.39
CA ARG A 261 64.67 -15.29 -37.51
C ARG A 261 63.87 -14.78 -38.72
N GLY A 262 64.34 -13.65 -39.27
CA GLY A 262 63.95 -13.18 -40.61
C GLY A 262 62.63 -12.41 -40.68
N GLY A 263 62.32 -11.60 -39.68
CA GLY A 263 61.17 -10.66 -39.71
C GLY A 263 59.79 -11.31 -39.67
N ARG A 264 59.71 -12.62 -39.38
CA ARG A 264 58.43 -13.33 -39.27
C ARG A 264 57.64 -12.81 -38.06
N PRO A 265 56.29 -12.71 -38.14
CA PRO A 265 55.49 -12.35 -37.00
C PRO A 265 55.51 -13.42 -35.91
N VAL A 266 55.52 -12.99 -34.66
CA VAL A 266 55.31 -13.82 -33.45
C VAL A 266 53.88 -13.68 -32.99
N HIS A 267 53.23 -14.80 -32.72
CA HIS A 267 51.87 -14.86 -32.19
C HIS A 267 51.91 -14.93 -30.66
N ILE A 268 51.72 -13.79 -30.02
CA ILE A 268 51.56 -13.68 -28.57
C ILE A 268 50.11 -14.07 -28.24
N THR A 269 49.93 -15.18 -27.55
CA THR A 269 48.60 -15.72 -27.22
C THR A 269 48.19 -15.45 -25.77
N GLY A 270 46.89 -15.33 -25.51
CA GLY A 270 46.35 -15.28 -24.15
C GLY A 270 46.49 -13.93 -23.43
N VAL A 271 46.76 -12.83 -24.16
CA VAL A 271 46.88 -11.48 -23.59
C VAL A 271 45.56 -11.04 -22.97
N ARG A 272 45.58 -10.50 -21.75
CA ARG A 272 44.36 -10.05 -21.06
C ARG A 272 44.52 -8.65 -20.47
N PHE A 273 43.65 -7.73 -20.86
CA PHE A 273 43.54 -6.42 -20.23
C PHE A 273 42.87 -6.54 -18.86
N SER A 274 43.31 -5.78 -17.85
CA SER A 274 42.66 -5.82 -16.52
C SER A 274 41.20 -5.31 -16.52
N VAL A 275 40.80 -4.54 -17.54
CA VAL A 275 39.41 -4.09 -17.74
C VAL A 275 38.51 -5.14 -18.44
N ALA A 276 39.05 -6.28 -18.87
CA ALA A 276 38.31 -7.30 -19.62
C ALA A 276 38.49 -8.72 -19.04
N PRO A 277 37.45 -9.59 -19.07
CA PRO A 277 37.58 -10.99 -18.71
C PRO A 277 38.18 -11.85 -19.83
N ASN A 278 38.15 -11.35 -21.08
CA ASN A 278 38.54 -12.09 -22.27
C ASN A 278 40.06 -12.11 -22.49
N ASN A 279 40.53 -13.18 -23.12
CA ASN A 279 41.89 -13.30 -23.65
C ASN A 279 41.92 -12.92 -25.14
N PHE A 280 43.05 -12.41 -25.60
CA PHE A 280 43.28 -11.95 -26.97
C PHE A 280 44.62 -12.48 -27.49
N ASP A 281 44.67 -12.80 -28.77
CA ASP A 281 45.89 -13.23 -29.45
C ASP A 281 46.34 -12.13 -30.42
N VAL A 282 47.64 -11.78 -30.40
CA VAL A 282 48.21 -10.65 -31.16
C VAL A 282 49.43 -11.10 -31.95
N SER A 283 49.52 -10.66 -33.20
CA SER A 283 50.68 -10.91 -34.07
C SER A 283 51.58 -9.66 -34.11
N VAL A 284 52.87 -9.81 -33.87
CA VAL A 284 53.86 -8.72 -33.75
C VAL A 284 55.15 -9.05 -34.50
N THR A 285 55.76 -8.09 -35.20
CA THR A 285 57.06 -8.26 -35.87
C THR A 285 58.17 -7.44 -35.21
N ALA A 286 59.43 -7.88 -35.35
CA ALA A 286 60.58 -7.14 -34.83
C ALA A 286 60.74 -5.75 -35.49
N GLU A 287 60.30 -5.56 -36.73
CA GLU A 287 60.36 -4.29 -37.44
C GLU A 287 59.42 -3.24 -36.81
N GLU A 288 58.19 -3.64 -36.46
CA GLU A 288 57.24 -2.77 -35.76
C GLU A 288 57.78 -2.31 -34.40
N ILE A 289 58.44 -3.21 -33.66
CA ILE A 289 58.99 -2.90 -32.33
C ILE A 289 60.23 -2.01 -32.46
N ASN A 290 61.12 -2.28 -33.42
CA ASN A 290 62.30 -1.45 -33.65
C ASN A 290 61.91 -0.01 -34.05
N GLY A 291 60.94 0.18 -34.96
CA GLY A 291 60.49 1.52 -35.37
C GLY A 291 59.83 2.33 -34.24
N ARG A 292 59.05 1.67 -33.36
CA ARG A 292 58.52 2.33 -32.16
C ARG A 292 59.61 2.59 -31.12
N THR A 293 60.59 1.69 -30.98
CA THR A 293 61.75 1.84 -30.08
C THR A 293 62.60 3.04 -30.48
N GLU A 294 62.94 3.21 -31.77
CA GLU A 294 63.65 4.39 -32.29
C GLU A 294 62.91 5.69 -31.94
N THR A 295 61.57 5.69 -32.08
CA THR A 295 60.74 6.84 -31.73
C THR A 295 60.81 7.17 -30.24
N ILE A 296 60.59 6.18 -29.36
CA ILE A 296 60.69 6.35 -27.90
C ILE A 296 62.07 6.88 -27.49
N VAL A 297 63.15 6.28 -28.02
CA VAL A 297 64.53 6.68 -27.72
C VAL A 297 64.83 8.11 -28.18
N ARG A 298 64.35 8.51 -29.37
CA ARG A 298 64.47 9.89 -29.85
C ARG A 298 63.73 10.88 -28.95
N ASP A 299 62.51 10.55 -28.55
CA ASP A 299 61.69 11.41 -27.69
C ASP A 299 62.35 11.59 -26.30
N VAL A 300 62.92 10.52 -25.73
CA VAL A 300 63.74 10.55 -24.51
C VAL A 300 65.00 11.41 -24.67
N VAL A 301 65.75 11.24 -25.75
CA VAL A 301 66.98 12.00 -26.00
C VAL A 301 66.69 13.49 -26.25
N ASN A 302 65.51 13.83 -26.79
CA ASN A 302 65.07 15.23 -26.91
C ASN A 302 64.88 15.87 -25.52
N GLU A 303 64.21 15.20 -24.57
CA GLU A 303 64.05 15.76 -23.21
C GLU A 303 65.35 15.84 -22.42
N ILE A 304 66.23 14.85 -22.57
CA ILE A 304 67.60 14.92 -22.02
C ILE A 304 68.36 16.12 -22.65
N SER A 305 68.19 16.38 -23.95
CA SER A 305 68.78 17.55 -24.62
C SER A 305 68.21 18.87 -24.09
N ASN A 306 66.89 18.94 -23.85
CA ASN A 306 66.23 20.09 -23.23
C ASN A 306 66.79 20.38 -21.82
N PHE A 307 67.14 19.33 -21.04
CA PHE A 307 67.78 19.46 -19.74
C PHE A 307 69.25 19.90 -19.83
N VAL A 308 70.05 19.28 -20.70
CA VAL A 308 71.45 19.66 -20.94
C VAL A 308 71.57 21.13 -21.37
N ILE A 309 70.68 21.61 -22.25
CA ILE A 309 70.65 23.00 -22.71
C ILE A 309 70.26 23.99 -21.59
N LYS A 310 69.47 23.58 -20.60
CA LYS A 310 69.11 24.41 -19.42
C LYS A 310 70.22 24.46 -18.38
N THR A 311 70.97 23.37 -18.21
CA THR A 311 71.99 23.21 -17.15
C THR A 311 73.35 23.77 -17.54
N LEU A 312 73.76 23.62 -18.80
CA LEU A 312 75.09 24.04 -19.27
C LEU A 312 75.15 25.54 -19.55
N SER A 313 76.33 26.13 -19.39
CA SER A 313 76.56 27.53 -19.79
C SER A 313 76.57 27.66 -21.32
N PRO A 314 76.11 28.78 -21.92
CA PRO A 314 76.14 28.95 -23.38
C PRO A 314 77.55 28.77 -23.98
N GLY A 315 77.71 27.72 -24.80
CA GLY A 315 79.00 27.35 -25.40
C GLY A 315 79.81 26.29 -24.65
N GLU A 316 79.36 25.88 -23.45
CA GLU A 316 79.85 24.68 -22.78
C GLU A 316 79.29 23.43 -23.51
N MET A 317 80.14 22.41 -23.67
CA MET A 317 79.83 21.18 -24.42
C MET A 317 80.14 19.95 -23.56
N LEU A 318 79.37 18.87 -23.77
CA LEU A 318 79.65 17.58 -23.13
C LEU A 318 80.99 17.01 -23.62
N ARG A 319 81.73 16.38 -22.70
CA ARG A 319 83.00 15.66 -22.95
C ARG A 319 82.83 14.15 -23.09
N GLY A 320 81.62 13.65 -22.81
CA GLY A 320 81.25 12.25 -22.95
C GLY A 320 79.94 11.93 -22.24
N ILE A 321 79.41 10.75 -22.50
CA ILE A 321 78.17 10.24 -21.87
C ILE A 321 78.47 8.89 -21.22
N LEU A 322 78.05 8.75 -19.97
CA LEU A 322 78.15 7.53 -19.19
C LEU A 322 76.76 6.87 -19.08
N PHE A 323 76.63 5.68 -19.67
CA PHE A 323 75.44 4.85 -19.64
C PHE A 323 75.59 3.77 -18.55
N LEU A 324 74.63 3.72 -17.62
CA LEU A 324 74.58 2.76 -16.53
C LEU A 324 73.30 1.93 -16.61
N GLY A 325 73.42 0.61 -16.66
CA GLY A 325 72.29 -0.31 -16.69
C GLY A 325 72.03 -0.96 -18.05
N ASP A 326 71.27 -2.05 -18.03
CA ASP A 326 71.20 -2.99 -19.16
C ASP A 326 70.24 -2.52 -20.27
N GLY A 327 69.35 -1.57 -19.99
CA GLY A 327 68.49 -0.92 -21.00
C GLY A 327 69.26 -0.21 -22.12
N PHE A 328 70.54 0.13 -21.88
CA PHE A 328 71.44 0.72 -22.88
C PHE A 328 72.20 -0.31 -23.73
N ALA A 329 71.89 -1.60 -23.63
CA ALA A 329 72.42 -2.62 -24.54
C ALA A 329 71.94 -2.43 -26.00
N ASN A 330 70.88 -1.63 -26.21
CA ASN A 330 70.37 -1.25 -27.52
C ASN A 330 71.13 -0.05 -28.12
N HIS A 331 71.68 -0.23 -29.33
CA HIS A 331 72.42 0.77 -30.07
C HIS A 331 71.58 1.99 -30.55
N GLU A 332 70.23 1.96 -30.48
CA GLU A 332 69.41 3.14 -30.80
C GLU A 332 69.77 4.35 -29.91
N TYR A 333 70.06 4.15 -28.62
CA TYR A 333 70.52 5.23 -27.75
C TYR A 333 71.86 5.81 -28.23
N THR A 334 72.80 4.96 -28.67
CA THR A 334 74.08 5.37 -29.26
C THR A 334 73.88 6.26 -30.49
N LYS A 335 73.00 5.85 -31.42
CA LYS A 335 72.68 6.65 -32.62
C LYS A 335 72.07 8.01 -32.26
N ALA A 336 71.09 8.02 -31.35
CA ALA A 336 70.39 9.23 -30.96
C ALA A 336 71.33 10.25 -30.28
N VAL A 337 72.18 9.83 -29.33
CA VAL A 337 73.07 10.77 -28.64
C VAL A 337 74.23 11.25 -29.52
N THR A 338 74.77 10.41 -30.41
CA THR A 338 75.85 10.82 -31.34
C THR A 338 75.33 11.86 -32.35
N ALA A 339 74.11 11.69 -32.85
CA ALA A 339 73.43 12.67 -33.69
C ALA A 339 73.22 14.02 -32.98
N SER A 340 72.78 14.02 -31.71
CA SER A 340 72.51 15.26 -30.95
C SER A 340 73.78 15.99 -30.50
N TYR A 341 74.79 15.29 -29.99
CA TYR A 341 75.90 15.90 -29.25
C TYR A 341 77.25 15.94 -30.00
N ARG A 342 77.35 15.40 -31.22
CA ARG A 342 78.60 15.29 -32.01
C ARG A 342 79.73 14.52 -31.30
N LEU A 343 79.37 13.61 -30.41
CA LEU A 343 80.30 12.71 -29.73
C LEU A 343 80.68 11.53 -30.63
N ARG A 344 81.84 10.92 -30.39
CA ARG A 344 82.33 9.70 -31.05
C ARG A 344 82.11 8.51 -30.12
N GLU A 345 82.18 7.29 -30.63
CA GLU A 345 81.96 6.08 -29.81
C GLU A 345 82.95 5.95 -28.64
N GLU A 346 84.18 6.44 -28.79
CA GLU A 346 85.19 6.49 -27.70
C GLU A 346 84.85 7.51 -26.59
N ASP A 347 83.96 8.47 -26.86
CA ASP A 347 83.46 9.45 -25.89
C ASP A 347 82.22 8.91 -25.14
N LEU A 348 81.78 7.67 -25.43
CA LEU A 348 80.64 7.00 -24.81
C LEU A 348 81.09 5.82 -23.96
N ILE A 349 80.61 5.76 -22.73
CA ILE A 349 81.06 4.78 -21.73
C ILE A 349 79.86 3.99 -21.25
N TYR A 350 79.96 2.67 -21.24
CA TYR A 350 78.89 1.76 -20.83
C TYR A 350 79.34 0.93 -19.61
N PHE A 351 78.45 0.81 -18.63
CA PHE A 351 78.50 -0.18 -17.55
C PHE A 351 77.13 -0.85 -17.38
N ARG A 352 77.15 -2.16 -17.25
CA ARG A 352 75.96 -3.02 -17.07
C ARG A 352 75.72 -3.34 -15.60
N ARG A 353 74.61 -4.01 -15.28
CA ARG A 353 74.28 -4.42 -13.90
C ARG A 353 75.35 -5.33 -13.28
N CYS A 354 76.04 -6.13 -14.08
CA CYS A 354 77.17 -6.96 -13.64
C CYS A 354 78.38 -6.15 -13.13
N ASP A 355 78.59 -4.96 -13.71
CA ASP A 355 79.76 -4.12 -13.45
C ASP A 355 79.64 -3.35 -12.12
N LEU A 356 78.42 -3.25 -11.56
CA LEU A 356 78.14 -2.65 -10.24
C LEU A 356 79.08 -3.19 -9.15
N SER A 357 79.40 -4.48 -9.18
CA SER A 357 80.28 -5.13 -8.21
C SER A 357 81.73 -4.61 -8.22
N GLY A 358 82.21 -4.09 -9.36
CA GLY A 358 83.50 -3.40 -9.49
C GLY A 358 83.41 -1.89 -9.28
N ILE A 359 82.23 -1.29 -9.46
CA ILE A 359 81.98 0.15 -9.26
C ILE A 359 81.85 0.48 -7.76
N ILE A 360 81.03 -0.25 -7.00
CA ILE A 360 80.75 0.11 -5.59
C ILE A 360 81.96 0.15 -4.65
N PRO A 361 83.04 -0.64 -4.81
CA PRO A 361 84.21 -0.56 -3.93
C PRO A 361 85.09 0.69 -4.14
N VAL A 362 84.84 1.48 -5.19
CA VAL A 362 85.51 2.77 -5.46
C VAL A 362 85.25 3.79 -4.34
N TYR A 363 84.23 3.56 -3.50
CA TYR A 363 83.97 4.28 -2.24
C TYR A 363 85.21 4.50 -1.35
N ARG A 364 86.19 3.58 -1.37
CA ARG A 364 87.42 3.66 -0.57
C ARG A 364 88.50 4.56 -1.20
N ASP A 365 88.36 4.89 -2.47
CA ASP A 365 89.37 5.58 -3.28
C ASP A 365 89.01 7.05 -3.57
N ILE A 366 87.93 7.56 -2.98
CA ILE A 366 87.38 8.89 -3.20
C ILE A 366 87.39 9.72 -1.91
N ASN A 367 87.42 11.04 -2.03
CA ASN A 367 87.32 11.92 -0.87
C ASN A 367 85.86 11.94 -0.36
N LEU A 368 85.60 11.32 0.80
CA LEU A 368 84.26 11.30 1.41
C LEU A 368 83.89 12.62 2.11
N ASP A 369 84.86 13.50 2.39
CA ASP A 369 84.59 14.76 3.10
C ASP A 369 83.67 15.70 2.31
N GLN A 370 83.63 15.60 0.98
CA GLN A 370 82.73 16.38 0.13
C GLN A 370 81.24 16.00 0.32
N PHE A 371 80.95 14.81 0.84
CA PHE A 371 79.57 14.30 1.03
C PHE A 371 79.02 14.53 2.44
N LYS A 372 79.86 14.89 3.42
CA LYS A 372 79.47 15.03 4.85
C LYS A 372 78.27 15.96 5.11
N THR A 373 78.05 16.97 4.28
CA THR A 373 76.88 17.86 4.38
C THR A 373 75.61 17.16 3.89
N GLU A 374 75.70 16.48 2.75
CA GLU A 374 74.60 15.75 2.14
C GLU A 374 74.22 14.52 2.98
N ALA A 375 75.21 13.87 3.62
CA ALA A 375 75.02 12.79 4.59
C ALA A 375 74.11 13.15 5.76
N LYS A 376 74.24 14.38 6.29
CA LYS A 376 73.36 14.93 7.33
C LYS A 376 71.98 15.25 6.77
N LYS A 377 71.91 15.98 5.66
CA LYS A 377 70.65 16.34 4.99
C LYS A 377 69.81 15.10 4.65
N HIS A 378 70.42 14.03 4.14
CA HIS A 378 69.73 12.76 3.87
C HIS A 378 69.26 12.03 5.14
N HIS A 379 69.94 12.21 6.28
CA HIS A 379 69.45 11.68 7.57
C HIS A 379 68.27 12.51 8.09
N GLU A 380 68.42 13.84 8.12
CA GLU A 380 67.39 14.79 8.56
C GLU A 380 66.12 14.72 7.70
N LEU A 381 66.22 14.49 6.39
CA LEU A 381 65.08 14.26 5.50
C LEU A 381 64.38 12.92 5.81
N GLY A 382 65.13 11.85 6.06
CA GLY A 382 64.55 10.56 6.43
C GLY A 382 63.77 10.61 7.74
N ASP A 383 64.25 11.35 8.73
CA ASP A 383 63.56 11.55 10.01
C ASP A 383 62.30 12.44 9.87
N GLN A 384 62.34 13.43 8.96
CA GLN A 384 61.17 14.23 8.59
C GLN A 384 60.10 13.38 7.88
N GLU A 385 60.48 12.56 6.90
CA GLU A 385 59.58 11.63 6.20
C GLU A 385 58.97 10.60 7.17
N LEU A 386 59.77 9.97 8.03
CA LEU A 386 59.28 9.04 9.07
C LEU A 386 58.29 9.72 10.02
N THR A 387 58.52 10.99 10.37
CA THR A 387 57.61 11.77 11.21
C THR A 387 56.31 12.11 10.47
N ALA A 388 56.39 12.49 9.20
CA ALA A 388 55.23 12.76 8.35
C ALA A 388 54.36 11.51 8.14
N LEU A 389 54.98 10.36 7.84
CA LEU A 389 54.30 9.07 7.68
C LEU A 389 53.56 8.65 8.97
N ARG A 390 54.23 8.75 10.13
CA ARG A 390 53.60 8.47 11.44
C ARG A 390 52.42 9.40 11.73
N ASN A 391 52.55 10.69 11.44
CA ASN A 391 51.46 11.67 11.62
C ASN A 391 50.27 11.37 10.70
N ALA A 392 50.51 11.09 9.41
CA ALA A 392 49.46 10.74 8.46
C ALA A 392 48.75 9.43 8.81
N GLN A 393 49.45 8.44 9.38
CA GLN A 393 48.85 7.21 9.88
C GLN A 393 47.99 7.45 11.11
N ALA A 394 48.47 8.22 12.08
CA ALA A 394 47.69 8.62 13.25
C ALA A 394 46.49 9.51 12.89
N GLU A 395 46.53 10.24 11.78
CA GLU A 395 45.38 10.94 11.19
C GLU A 395 44.37 9.96 10.58
N ALA A 396 44.81 9.10 9.66
CA ALA A 396 43.95 8.11 9.02
C ALA A 396 43.34 7.10 10.02
N GLU A 397 43.99 6.81 11.14
CA GLU A 397 43.42 6.02 12.24
C GLU A 397 42.36 6.81 13.03
N ARG A 398 42.64 8.07 13.40
CA ARG A 398 41.64 8.98 14.02
C ARG A 398 40.42 9.17 13.13
N GLU A 399 40.59 9.29 11.81
CA GLU A 399 39.48 9.35 10.86
C GLU A 399 38.65 8.05 10.83
N ARG A 400 39.30 6.89 10.81
CA ARG A 400 38.61 5.58 10.89
C ARG A 400 37.90 5.39 12.23
N GLU A 401 38.41 5.93 13.32
CA GLU A 401 37.74 5.93 14.62
C GLU A 401 36.57 6.90 14.67
N ALA A 402 36.75 8.14 14.21
CA ALA A 402 35.67 9.12 14.11
C ALA A 402 34.54 8.60 13.23
N LYS A 403 34.86 7.99 12.07
CA LYS A 403 33.87 7.37 11.18
C LYS A 403 33.14 6.21 11.85
N ARG A 404 33.86 5.29 12.52
CA ARG A 404 33.24 4.21 13.31
C ARG A 404 32.31 4.75 14.39
N GLN A 405 32.71 5.80 15.13
CA GLN A 405 31.87 6.43 16.15
C GLN A 405 30.66 7.16 15.54
N ILE A 406 30.77 7.74 14.34
CA ILE A 406 29.64 8.36 13.62
C ILE A 406 28.67 7.27 13.15
N GLU A 407 29.17 6.17 12.60
CA GLU A 407 28.35 5.02 12.17
C GLU A 407 27.66 4.34 13.36
N GLU A 408 28.36 4.15 14.48
CA GLU A 408 27.81 3.62 15.73
C GLU A 408 26.74 4.54 16.33
N LYS A 409 27.00 5.86 16.41
CA LYS A 409 26.00 6.85 16.85
C LYS A 409 24.80 6.90 15.92
N ALA A 410 25.00 6.82 14.61
CA ALA A 410 23.91 6.78 13.63
C ALA A 410 23.06 5.52 13.77
N MET A 411 23.66 4.35 14.04
CA MET A 411 22.93 3.11 14.34
C MET A 411 22.17 3.20 15.67
N ALA A 412 22.77 3.77 16.72
CA ALA A 412 22.12 3.99 18.01
C ALA A 412 20.95 5.00 17.90
N GLU A 413 21.12 6.10 17.16
CA GLU A 413 20.03 7.04 16.86
C GLU A 413 18.93 6.41 16.02
N ALA A 414 19.26 5.59 15.02
CA ALA A 414 18.27 4.90 14.20
C ALA A 414 17.46 3.89 15.03
N ALA A 415 18.10 3.16 15.95
CA ALA A 415 17.41 2.31 16.92
C ALA A 415 16.50 3.14 17.84
N ALA A 416 17.00 4.21 18.46
CA ALA A 416 16.21 5.06 19.35
C ALA A 416 15.03 5.76 18.65
N ARG A 417 15.15 6.11 17.36
CA ARG A 417 14.05 6.59 16.52
C ARG A 417 13.02 5.48 16.28
N LYS A 418 13.46 4.29 15.88
CA LYS A 418 12.60 3.13 15.67
C LYS A 418 11.84 2.72 16.94
N ASP A 419 12.48 2.73 18.10
CA ASP A 419 11.83 2.40 19.37
C ASP A 419 10.80 3.46 19.80
N LYS A 420 11.06 4.73 19.48
CA LYS A 420 10.09 5.83 19.64
C LYS A 420 8.90 5.69 18.67
N GLU A 421 9.13 5.28 17.44
CA GLU A 421 8.07 5.00 16.44
C GLU A 421 7.23 3.77 16.84
N ASN A 422 7.88 2.69 17.30
CA ASN A 422 7.25 1.49 17.84
C ASN A 422 6.36 1.85 19.05
N TYR A 423 6.86 2.69 19.96
CA TYR A 423 6.12 3.16 21.14
C TYR A 423 4.84 3.90 20.75
N PHE A 424 4.92 4.90 19.87
CA PHE A 424 3.72 5.62 19.41
C PHE A 424 2.76 4.70 18.64
N THR A 425 3.27 3.73 17.87
CA THR A 425 2.46 2.74 17.16
C THR A 425 1.73 1.80 18.12
N ALA A 426 2.35 1.42 19.25
CA ALA A 426 1.70 0.65 20.30
C ALA A 426 0.61 1.47 21.00
N MET A 427 0.90 2.71 21.40
CA MET A 427 -0.08 3.58 22.07
C MET A 427 -1.30 3.90 21.19
N ALA A 428 -1.11 4.17 19.89
CA ALA A 428 -2.22 4.37 18.95
C ALA A 428 -3.16 3.13 18.87
N LYS A 429 -2.61 1.91 19.01
CA LYS A 429 -3.41 0.68 19.06
C LYS A 429 -4.07 0.44 20.43
N VAL A 430 -3.47 0.92 21.52
CA VAL A 430 -4.14 0.95 22.84
C VAL A 430 -5.39 1.82 22.76
N GLU A 431 -5.32 3.01 22.15
CA GLU A 431 -6.48 3.87 21.90
C GLU A 431 -7.51 3.21 20.96
N GLU A 432 -7.07 2.55 19.89
CA GLU A 432 -7.98 1.85 18.95
C GLU A 432 -8.73 0.71 19.65
N CYS A 433 -8.04 -0.13 20.43
CA CYS A 433 -8.66 -1.21 21.20
C CYS A 433 -9.56 -0.68 22.33
N GLU A 434 -9.23 0.46 22.94
CA GLU A 434 -10.09 1.13 23.94
C GLU A 434 -11.40 1.63 23.31
N GLN A 435 -11.34 2.26 22.13
CA GLN A 435 -12.53 2.68 21.36
C GLN A 435 -13.42 1.49 20.98
N LYS A 436 -12.80 0.38 20.55
CA LYS A 436 -13.50 -0.88 20.23
C LYS A 436 -13.94 -1.69 21.46
N LYS A 437 -13.45 -1.35 22.66
CA LYS A 437 -13.63 -2.11 23.92
C LYS A 437 -13.02 -3.52 23.90
N GLU A 438 -11.96 -3.70 23.10
CA GLU A 438 -11.19 -4.94 22.95
C GLU A 438 -10.14 -5.06 24.06
N TRP A 439 -10.58 -5.26 25.31
CA TRP A 439 -9.73 -5.16 26.50
C TRP A 439 -8.51 -6.10 26.53
N HIS A 440 -8.55 -7.24 25.82
CA HIS A 440 -7.37 -8.11 25.65
C HIS A 440 -6.33 -7.47 24.72
N GLY A 441 -6.72 -6.97 23.54
CA GLY A 441 -5.80 -6.26 22.65
C GLY A 441 -5.26 -4.97 23.30
N MET A 442 -6.08 -4.27 24.08
CA MET A 442 -5.66 -3.11 24.85
C MET A 442 -4.61 -3.46 25.92
N HIS A 443 -4.73 -4.62 26.58
CA HIS A 443 -3.73 -5.13 27.51
C HIS A 443 -2.39 -5.37 26.79
N ASP A 444 -2.42 -6.15 25.71
CA ASP A 444 -1.20 -6.61 25.03
C ASP A 444 -0.46 -5.44 24.37
N TRP A 445 -1.15 -4.48 23.76
CA TRP A 445 -0.50 -3.28 23.21
C TRP A 445 0.03 -2.33 24.29
N ALA A 446 -0.59 -2.26 25.48
CA ALA A 446 -0.08 -1.48 26.60
C ALA A 446 1.16 -2.12 27.25
N GLU A 447 1.20 -3.46 27.35
CA GLU A 447 2.39 -4.18 27.81
C GLU A 447 3.55 -4.01 26.81
N ASN A 448 3.31 -4.10 25.50
CA ASN A 448 4.31 -3.78 24.48
C ASN A 448 4.81 -2.32 24.57
N ALA A 449 3.93 -1.36 24.84
CA ALA A 449 4.34 0.04 25.05
C ALA A 449 5.22 0.20 26.30
N LEU A 450 4.94 -0.55 27.38
CA LEU A 450 5.72 -0.54 28.62
C LEU A 450 7.06 -1.29 28.50
N GLN A 451 7.17 -2.31 27.65
CA GLN A 451 8.48 -2.91 27.34
C GLN A 451 9.43 -1.90 26.68
N LEU A 452 8.89 -0.98 25.88
CA LEU A 452 9.65 0.13 25.27
C LEU A 452 9.84 1.33 26.22
N ARG A 453 8.93 1.54 27.18
CA ARG A 453 9.01 2.59 28.20
C ARG A 453 8.44 2.14 29.56
N PRO A 454 9.24 1.49 30.42
CA PRO A 454 8.73 0.90 31.67
C PRO A 454 8.10 1.88 32.67
N ASN A 455 8.44 3.17 32.59
CA ASN A 455 7.99 4.22 33.52
C ASN A 455 6.92 5.15 32.93
N ASP A 456 6.26 4.78 31.82
CA ASP A 456 5.26 5.66 31.21
C ASP A 456 3.92 5.64 31.99
N ALA A 457 3.51 6.83 32.44
CA ALA A 457 2.32 7.02 33.27
C ALA A 457 1.00 6.83 32.50
N GLU A 458 0.99 6.99 31.18
CA GLU A 458 -0.20 6.78 30.38
C GLU A 458 -0.36 5.30 30.02
N ALA A 459 0.71 4.64 29.57
CA ALA A 459 0.69 3.22 29.25
C ALA A 459 0.35 2.36 30.49
N THR A 460 0.90 2.69 31.67
CA THR A 460 0.54 2.02 32.94
C THR A 460 -0.93 2.24 33.32
N ALA A 461 -1.48 3.45 33.16
CA ALA A 461 -2.88 3.74 33.43
C ALA A 461 -3.83 2.98 32.48
N LYS A 462 -3.48 2.89 31.18
CA LYS A 462 -4.23 2.13 30.18
C LYS A 462 -4.18 0.62 30.46
N LEU A 463 -3.03 0.06 30.86
CA LEU A 463 -2.91 -1.34 31.29
C LEU A 463 -3.76 -1.65 32.54
N ALA A 464 -3.79 -0.73 33.51
CA ALA A 464 -4.63 -0.87 34.70
C ALA A 464 -6.12 -0.81 34.37
N LEU A 465 -6.53 0.06 33.44
CA LEU A 465 -7.90 0.16 32.94
C LEU A 465 -8.32 -1.12 32.19
N ALA A 466 -7.47 -1.65 31.30
CA ALA A 466 -7.70 -2.91 30.60
C ALA A 466 -7.89 -4.07 31.60
N ASN A 467 -6.98 -4.23 32.55
CA ASN A 467 -7.06 -5.25 33.61
C ASN A 467 -8.33 -5.12 34.47
N ARG A 468 -8.73 -3.89 34.84
CA ARG A 468 -9.99 -3.65 35.53
C ARG A 468 -11.20 -4.11 34.71
N ASN A 469 -11.27 -3.73 33.43
CA ASN A 469 -12.38 -4.08 32.57
C ASN A 469 -12.45 -5.59 32.28
N LEU A 470 -11.29 -6.27 32.17
CA LEU A 470 -11.21 -7.73 32.10
C LEU A 470 -11.73 -8.40 33.38
N ALA A 471 -11.35 -7.90 34.56
CA ALA A 471 -11.86 -8.39 35.84
C ALA A 471 -13.38 -8.18 36.00
N GLU A 472 -13.89 -6.99 35.65
CA GLU A 472 -15.33 -6.71 35.68
C GLU A 472 -16.12 -7.53 34.66
N ALA A 473 -15.55 -7.81 33.49
CA ALA A 473 -16.15 -8.70 32.49
C ALA A 473 -16.18 -10.16 32.96
N LYS A 474 -15.11 -10.64 33.60
CA LYS A 474 -15.04 -11.97 34.22
C LYS A 474 -16.09 -12.13 35.32
N VAL A 475 -16.21 -11.15 36.23
CA VAL A 475 -17.24 -11.16 37.30
C VAL A 475 -18.65 -11.15 36.70
N ARG A 476 -18.91 -10.37 35.64
CA ARG A 476 -20.19 -10.40 34.92
C ARG A 476 -20.46 -11.76 34.27
N GLY A 477 -19.45 -12.41 33.69
CA GLY A 477 -19.56 -13.75 33.12
C GLY A 477 -19.85 -14.83 34.17
N GLU A 478 -19.19 -14.77 35.34
CA GLU A 478 -19.44 -15.67 36.47
C GLU A 478 -20.85 -15.47 37.06
N GLN A 479 -21.30 -14.22 37.19
CA GLN A 479 -22.68 -13.89 37.59
C GLN A 479 -23.71 -14.39 36.57
N PHE A 480 -23.49 -14.17 35.27
CA PHE A 480 -24.33 -14.69 34.19
C PHE A 480 -24.45 -16.22 34.25
N MET A 481 -23.32 -16.94 34.34
CA MET A 481 -23.30 -18.41 34.40
C MET A 481 -23.98 -18.96 35.67
N LYS A 482 -23.94 -18.23 36.78
CA LYS A 482 -24.67 -18.57 38.00
C LYS A 482 -26.18 -18.39 37.81
N SER A 483 -26.62 -17.20 37.38
CA SER A 483 -28.05 -16.89 37.18
C SER A 483 -28.69 -17.78 36.12
N LEU A 484 -27.98 -18.10 35.02
CA LEU A 484 -28.47 -19.02 33.99
C LEU A 484 -28.70 -20.44 34.55
N LYS A 485 -27.76 -20.98 35.33
CA LYS A 485 -27.94 -22.29 35.99
C LYS A 485 -29.10 -22.30 36.99
N GLN A 486 -29.32 -21.20 37.71
CA GLN A 486 -30.45 -21.07 38.63
C GLN A 486 -31.79 -20.99 37.86
N ALA A 487 -31.84 -20.28 36.73
CA ALA A 487 -33.01 -20.25 35.86
C ALA A 487 -33.32 -21.64 35.26
N GLU A 488 -32.31 -22.38 34.78
CA GLU A 488 -32.46 -23.75 34.28
C GLU A 488 -32.89 -24.75 35.36
N ALA A 489 -32.49 -24.55 36.62
CA ALA A 489 -32.97 -25.35 37.76
C ALA A 489 -34.45 -25.05 38.06
N ALA A 490 -34.82 -23.77 38.16
CA ALA A 490 -36.19 -23.35 38.41
C ALA A 490 -37.17 -23.83 37.32
N VAL A 491 -36.74 -23.89 36.04
CA VAL A 491 -37.53 -24.51 34.95
C VAL A 491 -37.77 -26.01 35.18
N LYS A 492 -36.76 -26.77 35.64
CA LYS A 492 -36.90 -28.21 35.95
C LYS A 492 -37.85 -28.44 37.13
N GLU A 493 -37.81 -27.55 38.12
CA GLU A 493 -38.69 -27.53 39.29
C GLU A 493 -40.09 -26.94 38.98
N ARG A 494 -40.33 -26.44 37.76
CA ARG A 494 -41.55 -25.72 37.32
C ARG A 494 -41.86 -24.44 38.11
N ASN A 495 -40.87 -23.88 38.80
CA ASN A 495 -40.99 -22.59 39.49
C ASN A 495 -40.78 -21.45 38.47
N TRP A 496 -41.82 -21.15 37.70
CA TRP A 496 -41.76 -20.16 36.61
C TRP A 496 -41.48 -18.74 37.09
N GLN A 497 -41.86 -18.39 38.33
CA GLN A 497 -41.58 -17.08 38.92
C GLN A 497 -40.07 -16.91 39.18
N GLU A 498 -39.44 -17.90 39.82
CA GLU A 498 -37.99 -17.89 40.05
C GLU A 498 -37.21 -17.98 38.73
N ALA A 499 -37.67 -18.80 37.78
CA ALA A 499 -37.08 -18.89 36.44
C ALA A 499 -37.08 -17.53 35.71
N LEU A 500 -38.18 -16.77 35.81
CA LEU A 500 -38.30 -15.43 35.22
C LEU A 500 -37.38 -14.41 35.91
N ILE A 501 -37.25 -14.46 37.24
CA ILE A 501 -36.34 -13.58 38.00
C ILE A 501 -34.89 -13.87 37.62
N GLN A 502 -34.48 -15.14 37.63
CA GLN A 502 -33.09 -15.53 37.34
C GLN A 502 -32.73 -15.36 35.85
N ALA A 503 -33.68 -15.54 34.93
CA ALA A 503 -33.47 -15.22 33.52
C ALA A 503 -33.30 -13.71 33.28
N LYS A 504 -34.06 -12.85 33.99
CA LYS A 504 -33.83 -11.39 33.97
C LYS A 504 -32.46 -11.02 34.57
N ALA A 505 -32.05 -11.66 35.67
CA ALA A 505 -30.73 -11.46 36.25
C ALA A 505 -29.59 -11.88 35.30
N ALA A 506 -29.77 -12.98 34.55
CA ALA A 506 -28.84 -13.40 33.51
C ALA A 506 -28.79 -12.39 32.34
N LEU A 507 -29.94 -11.92 31.84
CA LEU A 507 -29.99 -10.93 30.75
C LEU A 507 -29.44 -9.56 31.13
N ASN A 508 -29.55 -9.14 32.39
CA ASN A 508 -28.89 -7.93 32.90
C ASN A 508 -27.35 -8.05 32.87
N ALA A 509 -26.81 -9.27 32.99
CA ALA A 509 -25.36 -9.52 32.90
C ALA A 509 -24.89 -9.76 31.44
N HIS A 510 -25.74 -10.36 30.59
CA HIS A 510 -25.45 -10.62 29.18
C HIS A 510 -26.73 -10.53 28.30
N PRO A 511 -27.09 -9.33 27.79
CA PRO A 511 -28.35 -9.09 27.09
C PRO A 511 -28.60 -9.99 25.86
N ASP A 512 -27.53 -10.36 25.16
CA ASP A 512 -27.62 -11.12 23.90
C ASP A 512 -27.72 -12.64 24.07
N SER A 513 -27.91 -13.15 25.30
CA SER A 513 -28.05 -14.58 25.53
C SER A 513 -29.42 -15.10 25.06
N GLU A 514 -29.46 -15.66 23.84
CA GLU A 514 -30.66 -16.34 23.30
C GLU A 514 -31.21 -17.42 24.23
N GLN A 515 -30.34 -18.12 24.97
CA GLN A 515 -30.73 -19.14 25.95
C GLN A 515 -31.49 -18.52 27.13
N ALA A 516 -31.04 -17.38 27.66
CA ALA A 516 -31.75 -16.66 28.72
C ALA A 516 -33.02 -15.94 28.20
N LYS A 517 -32.99 -15.38 26.97
CA LYS A 517 -34.18 -14.81 26.29
C LYS A 517 -35.29 -15.86 26.16
N LYS A 518 -34.93 -17.08 25.75
CA LYS A 518 -35.86 -18.21 25.63
C LYS A 518 -36.46 -18.60 26.99
N ILE A 519 -35.65 -18.78 28.03
CA ILE A 519 -36.16 -19.12 29.37
C ILE A 519 -37.11 -18.04 29.90
N LEU A 520 -36.80 -16.75 29.69
CA LEU A 520 -37.68 -15.65 30.06
C LEU A 520 -39.02 -15.72 29.31
N ALA A 521 -39.01 -15.96 28.00
CA ALA A 521 -40.22 -16.07 27.18
C ALA A 521 -41.09 -17.26 27.58
N ASP A 522 -40.48 -18.45 27.74
CA ASP A 522 -41.18 -19.66 28.17
C ASP A 522 -41.76 -19.51 29.59
N ALA A 523 -41.02 -18.94 30.54
CA ALA A 523 -41.50 -18.70 31.90
C ALA A 523 -42.64 -17.67 31.96
N THR A 524 -42.53 -16.57 31.20
CA THR A 524 -43.60 -15.55 31.10
C THR A 524 -44.89 -16.17 30.57
N LYS A 525 -44.80 -16.93 29.48
CA LYS A 525 -45.93 -17.64 28.88
C LYS A 525 -46.62 -18.59 29.86
N GLN A 526 -45.87 -19.33 30.67
CA GLN A 526 -46.44 -20.24 31.68
C GLN A 526 -47.16 -19.48 32.81
N ILE A 527 -46.63 -18.33 33.24
CA ILE A 527 -47.28 -17.46 34.23
C ILE A 527 -48.59 -16.87 33.68
N ASP A 528 -48.59 -16.41 32.42
CA ASP A 528 -49.80 -15.92 31.75
C ASP A 528 -50.86 -17.02 31.62
N GLN A 529 -50.46 -18.25 31.28
CA GLN A 529 -51.37 -19.40 31.19
C GLN A 529 -51.97 -19.75 32.57
N ALA A 530 -51.16 -19.82 33.63
CA ALA A 530 -51.64 -20.08 34.99
C ALA A 530 -52.60 -18.99 35.49
N THR A 531 -52.30 -17.71 35.20
CA THR A 531 -53.15 -16.57 35.57
C THR A 531 -54.53 -16.68 34.89
N ARG A 532 -54.56 -16.96 33.59
CA ARG A 532 -55.81 -17.15 32.82
C ARG A 532 -56.63 -18.33 33.34
N ILE A 533 -55.98 -19.46 33.67
CA ILE A 533 -56.65 -20.62 34.28
C ILE A 533 -57.32 -20.22 35.61
N SER A 534 -56.62 -19.48 36.46
CA SER A 534 -57.17 -18.97 37.74
C SER A 534 -58.37 -18.03 37.52
N GLU A 535 -58.30 -17.12 36.54
CA GLU A 535 -59.43 -16.25 36.19
C GLU A 535 -60.65 -17.04 35.71
N PHE A 536 -60.46 -18.01 34.80
CA PHE A 536 -61.54 -18.84 34.28
C PHE A 536 -62.19 -19.69 35.39
N PHE A 537 -61.41 -20.28 36.30
CA PHE A 537 -61.97 -20.97 37.48
C PHE A 537 -62.72 -20.04 38.43
N THR A 538 -62.29 -18.78 38.57
CA THR A 538 -62.97 -17.76 39.38
C THR A 538 -64.30 -17.37 38.74
N ARG A 539 -64.32 -17.13 37.42
CA ARG A 539 -65.53 -16.82 36.66
C ARG A 539 -66.52 -18.01 36.63
N ALA A 540 -66.02 -19.23 36.47
CA ALA A 540 -66.81 -20.45 36.62
C ALA A 540 -67.44 -20.57 38.02
N ALA A 541 -66.70 -20.27 39.09
CA ALA A 541 -67.23 -20.28 40.47
C ALA A 541 -68.36 -19.26 40.67
N VAL A 542 -68.24 -18.06 40.08
CA VAL A 542 -69.31 -17.04 40.13
C VAL A 542 -70.55 -17.53 39.38
N PHE A 543 -70.41 -18.15 38.21
CA PHE A 543 -71.55 -18.70 37.48
C PHE A 543 -72.18 -19.92 38.16
N GLU A 544 -71.40 -20.79 38.81
CA GLU A 544 -71.91 -21.89 39.66
C GLU A 544 -72.74 -21.34 40.83
N GLN A 545 -72.25 -20.31 41.54
CA GLN A 545 -72.98 -19.66 42.64
C GLN A 545 -74.28 -18.97 42.16
N GLN A 546 -74.28 -18.43 40.95
CA GLN A 546 -75.47 -17.86 40.29
C GLN A 546 -76.43 -18.93 39.73
N GLY A 547 -76.08 -20.22 39.82
CA GLY A 547 -76.86 -21.31 39.23
C GLY A 547 -76.83 -21.38 37.70
N ASN A 548 -75.99 -20.58 37.03
CA ASN A 548 -75.83 -20.58 35.58
C ASN A 548 -74.78 -21.63 35.15
N TYR A 549 -75.15 -22.90 35.30
CA TYR A 549 -74.26 -24.03 35.03
C TYR A 549 -73.80 -24.14 33.57
N HIS A 550 -74.50 -23.50 32.61
CA HIS A 550 -74.03 -23.38 31.22
C HIS A 550 -72.81 -22.47 31.12
N LYS A 551 -72.91 -21.21 31.59
CA LYS A 551 -71.80 -20.25 31.54
C LYS A 551 -70.63 -20.67 32.44
N ALA A 552 -70.91 -21.41 33.52
CA ALA A 552 -69.88 -22.09 34.30
C ALA A 552 -69.13 -23.16 33.48
N LEU A 553 -69.84 -23.97 32.68
CA LEU A 553 -69.22 -24.97 31.81
C LEU A 553 -68.35 -24.33 30.73
N GLU A 554 -68.81 -23.25 30.08
CA GLU A 554 -68.04 -22.52 29.06
C GLU A 554 -66.70 -21.97 29.59
N GLU A 555 -66.68 -21.41 30.81
CA GLU A 555 -65.44 -20.94 31.43
C GLU A 555 -64.51 -22.12 31.81
N LEU A 556 -65.07 -23.26 32.24
CA LEU A 556 -64.30 -24.49 32.48
C LEU A 556 -63.75 -25.10 31.17
N GLU A 557 -64.47 -25.03 30.05
CA GLU A 557 -63.98 -25.48 28.74
C GLU A 557 -62.81 -24.62 28.23
N LYS A 558 -62.77 -23.33 28.61
CA LYS A 558 -61.61 -22.45 28.39
C LYS A 558 -60.39 -22.85 29.26
N VAL A 559 -60.61 -23.37 30.48
CA VAL A 559 -59.54 -24.07 31.24
C VAL A 559 -59.12 -25.35 30.53
N GLN A 560 -60.05 -26.18 30.06
CA GLN A 560 -59.76 -27.45 29.39
C GLN A 560 -58.87 -27.26 28.14
N PHE A 561 -59.00 -26.14 27.44
CA PHE A 561 -58.13 -25.79 26.31
C PHE A 561 -56.70 -25.39 26.73
N LEU A 562 -56.51 -24.81 27.92
CA LEU A 562 -55.21 -24.36 28.42
C LEU A 562 -54.47 -25.45 29.22
N ASP A 563 -55.17 -26.20 30.06
CA ASP A 563 -54.68 -27.42 30.73
C ASP A 563 -55.77 -28.50 30.78
N PRO A 564 -55.77 -29.44 29.81
CA PRO A 564 -56.71 -30.56 29.79
C PRO A 564 -56.60 -31.52 31.00
N LYS A 565 -55.53 -31.42 31.80
CA LYS A 565 -55.21 -32.33 32.91
C LYS A 565 -55.31 -31.68 34.29
N HIS A 566 -55.80 -30.44 34.38
CA HIS A 566 -55.95 -29.74 35.65
C HIS A 566 -56.84 -30.55 36.63
N PRO A 567 -56.42 -30.79 37.88
CA PRO A 567 -57.09 -31.73 38.78
C PRO A 567 -58.56 -31.36 39.06
N ASP A 568 -58.84 -30.09 39.33
CA ASP A 568 -60.18 -29.61 39.72
C ASP A 568 -61.16 -29.45 38.54
N LEU A 569 -60.69 -29.64 37.30
CA LEU A 569 -61.48 -29.39 36.09
C LEU A 569 -62.62 -30.42 35.92
N GLN A 570 -62.27 -31.70 35.80
CA GLN A 570 -63.24 -32.76 35.51
C GLN A 570 -64.34 -32.90 36.60
N PRO A 571 -64.03 -32.81 37.92
CA PRO A 571 -65.07 -32.83 38.95
C PRO A 571 -66.10 -31.70 38.79
N ARG A 572 -65.65 -30.46 38.57
CA ARG A 572 -66.56 -29.30 38.41
C ARG A 572 -67.39 -29.40 37.13
N MET A 573 -66.79 -29.75 36.00
CA MET A 573 -67.51 -29.97 34.74
C MET A 573 -68.60 -31.04 34.87
N SER A 574 -68.32 -32.16 35.57
CA SER A 574 -69.31 -33.20 35.81
C SER A 574 -70.49 -32.72 36.67
N THR A 575 -70.22 -31.87 37.66
CA THR A 575 -71.22 -31.27 38.56
C THR A 575 -72.14 -30.31 37.81
N CYS A 576 -71.57 -29.43 36.96
CA CYS A 576 -72.36 -28.54 36.09
C CYS A 576 -73.24 -29.32 35.12
N ARG A 577 -72.70 -30.35 34.43
CA ARG A 577 -73.46 -31.20 33.50
C ARG A 577 -74.62 -31.91 34.18
N LEU A 578 -74.46 -32.39 35.42
CA LEU A 578 -75.56 -32.98 36.18
C LEU A 578 -76.68 -31.97 36.44
N LYS A 579 -76.35 -30.76 36.94
CA LYS A 579 -77.32 -29.71 37.26
C LYS A 579 -78.06 -29.17 36.04
N ILE A 580 -77.40 -29.13 34.87
CA ILE A 580 -78.04 -28.85 33.58
C ILE A 580 -79.15 -29.86 33.30
N SER A 581 -78.84 -31.16 33.35
CA SER A 581 -79.81 -32.23 33.02
C SER A 581 -81.01 -32.28 33.99
N GLU A 582 -80.84 -31.87 35.25
CA GLU A 582 -81.92 -31.72 36.21
C GLU A 582 -82.90 -30.59 35.86
N ARG A 583 -82.39 -29.47 35.30
CA ARG A 583 -83.21 -28.32 34.87
C ARG A 583 -83.96 -28.64 33.56
N GLU A 584 -83.27 -29.22 32.59
CA GLU A 584 -83.82 -29.59 31.28
C GLU A 584 -85.00 -30.55 31.40
N ARG A 585 -84.89 -31.58 32.26
CA ARG A 585 -85.99 -32.55 32.51
C ARG A 585 -87.27 -31.86 33.03
N LYS A 586 -87.14 -30.83 33.87
CA LYS A 586 -88.28 -30.05 34.38
C LYS A 586 -88.92 -29.20 33.28
N ILE A 587 -88.09 -28.52 32.47
CA ILE A 587 -88.54 -27.75 31.31
C ILE A 587 -89.30 -28.64 30.32
N PHE A 588 -88.76 -29.83 30.02
CA PHE A 588 -89.38 -30.78 29.08
C PHE A 588 -90.76 -31.26 29.56
N ALA A 589 -90.92 -31.54 30.86
CA ALA A 589 -92.21 -31.90 31.43
C ALA A 589 -93.25 -30.77 31.27
N MET A 590 -92.87 -29.53 31.61
CA MET A 590 -93.75 -28.36 31.43
C MET A 590 -94.11 -28.11 29.95
N LYS A 591 -93.17 -28.31 29.02
CA LYS A 591 -93.45 -28.20 27.57
C LYS A 591 -94.45 -29.26 27.10
N GLN A 592 -94.42 -30.49 27.62
CA GLN A 592 -95.46 -31.50 27.31
C GLN A 592 -96.84 -31.09 27.82
N GLU A 593 -96.95 -30.45 28.98
CA GLU A 593 -98.24 -29.97 29.51
C GLU A 593 -98.81 -28.86 28.63
N TYR A 594 -97.97 -27.90 28.21
CA TYR A 594 -98.36 -26.88 27.23
C TYR A 594 -98.85 -27.48 25.91
N THR A 595 -98.07 -28.37 25.27
CA THR A 595 -98.43 -28.92 23.96
C THR A 595 -99.78 -29.64 24.01
N ARG A 596 -100.04 -30.44 25.05
CA ARG A 596 -101.34 -31.11 25.25
C ARG A 596 -102.53 -30.15 25.40
N ALA A 597 -102.32 -28.93 25.88
CA ALA A 597 -103.36 -27.91 25.97
C ALA A 597 -103.53 -27.14 24.64
N ALA A 598 -102.42 -26.85 23.96
CA ALA A 598 -102.42 -26.19 22.65
C ALA A 598 -103.06 -27.05 21.56
N ASP A 599 -102.68 -28.34 21.45
CA ASP A 599 -103.19 -29.31 20.46
C ASP A 599 -104.72 -29.50 20.53
N ARG A 600 -105.32 -29.22 21.69
CA ARG A 600 -106.77 -29.33 21.94
C ARG A 600 -107.52 -28.01 21.77
N ASN A 601 -106.82 -26.93 21.40
CA ASN A 601 -107.32 -25.56 21.43
C ASN A 601 -107.86 -25.12 22.81
N GLU A 602 -107.36 -25.70 23.91
CA GLU A 602 -107.72 -25.29 25.27
C GLU A 602 -106.96 -24.00 25.65
N HIS A 603 -107.17 -22.91 24.89
CA HIS A 603 -106.35 -21.69 24.89
C HIS A 603 -106.10 -21.11 26.29
N VAL A 604 -107.10 -21.13 27.18
CA VAL A 604 -106.94 -20.66 28.57
C VAL A 604 -105.90 -21.47 29.35
N LYS A 605 -105.86 -22.80 29.17
CA LYS A 605 -104.86 -23.68 29.82
C LYS A 605 -103.51 -23.61 29.13
N ALA A 606 -103.49 -23.47 27.80
CA ALA A 606 -102.26 -23.25 27.04
C ALA A 606 -101.56 -21.96 27.53
N ALA A 607 -102.31 -20.89 27.77
CA ALA A 607 -101.81 -19.65 28.35
C ALA A 607 -101.24 -19.86 29.78
N GLU A 608 -101.93 -20.60 30.66
CA GLU A 608 -101.39 -20.87 32.00
C GLU A 608 -100.09 -21.70 31.96
N CYS A 609 -100.01 -22.72 31.10
CA CYS A 609 -98.81 -23.53 30.93
C CYS A 609 -97.64 -22.68 30.36
N ALA A 610 -97.92 -21.79 29.41
CA ALA A 610 -96.95 -20.86 28.86
C ALA A 610 -96.41 -19.89 29.94
N ARG A 611 -97.27 -19.36 30.82
CA ARG A 611 -96.84 -18.53 31.97
C ARG A 611 -95.87 -19.27 32.89
N ARG A 612 -96.18 -20.53 33.22
CA ARG A 612 -95.34 -21.37 34.10
C ARG A 612 -93.98 -21.67 33.46
N LEU A 613 -93.95 -21.87 32.13
CA LEU A 613 -92.71 -22.01 31.37
C LEU A 613 -91.89 -20.71 31.39
N ALA A 614 -92.51 -19.56 31.09
CA ALA A 614 -91.83 -18.26 31.15
C ALA A 614 -91.21 -18.00 32.54
N ALA A 615 -91.91 -18.35 33.63
CA ALA A 615 -91.38 -18.18 34.99
C ALA A 615 -90.18 -19.08 35.36
N PHE A 616 -89.88 -20.13 34.58
CA PHE A 616 -88.81 -21.11 34.88
C PHE A 616 -87.63 -21.07 33.89
N LEU A 617 -87.82 -20.44 32.73
CA LEU A 617 -86.84 -20.30 31.65
C LEU A 617 -85.98 -19.04 31.81
N ASP A 618 -84.84 -19.01 31.12
CA ASP A 618 -83.94 -17.85 31.10
C ASP A 618 -84.49 -16.73 30.18
N PRO A 619 -84.21 -15.43 30.44
CA PRO A 619 -84.90 -14.29 29.81
C PRO A 619 -85.01 -14.33 28.28
N GLU A 620 -83.95 -14.80 27.62
CA GLU A 620 -83.86 -14.97 26.16
C GLU A 620 -84.94 -15.93 25.59
N GLN A 621 -85.41 -16.87 26.42
CA GLN A 621 -86.48 -17.80 26.08
C GLN A 621 -87.83 -17.37 26.69
N GLN A 622 -87.85 -16.50 27.72
CA GLN A 622 -89.11 -16.08 28.36
C GLN A 622 -90.05 -15.37 27.39
N SER A 623 -89.52 -14.52 26.51
CA SER A 623 -90.28 -13.81 25.46
C SER A 623 -91.15 -14.77 24.65
N GLU A 624 -90.58 -15.86 24.14
CA GLU A 624 -91.27 -16.90 23.36
C GLU A 624 -92.51 -17.49 24.07
N TRP A 625 -92.48 -17.55 25.41
CA TRP A 625 -93.56 -18.13 26.23
C TRP A 625 -94.51 -17.07 26.79
N ILE A 626 -94.06 -15.84 27.01
CA ILE A 626 -94.91 -14.66 27.28
C ILE A 626 -95.75 -14.35 26.04
N ASP A 627 -95.13 -14.32 24.87
CA ASP A 627 -95.80 -14.11 23.59
C ASP A 627 -96.80 -15.23 23.29
N ARG A 628 -96.53 -16.49 23.68
CA ARG A 628 -97.51 -17.59 23.59
C ARG A 628 -98.65 -17.50 24.60
N GLU A 629 -98.38 -17.08 25.84
CA GLU A 629 -99.44 -16.79 26.81
C GLU A 629 -100.38 -15.73 26.22
N GLU A 630 -99.80 -14.63 25.74
CA GLU A 630 -100.51 -13.47 25.22
C GLU A 630 -101.20 -13.77 23.87
N GLN A 631 -100.59 -14.56 23.00
CA GLN A 631 -101.20 -15.10 21.78
C GLN A 631 -102.44 -15.92 22.12
N HIS A 632 -102.38 -16.81 23.12
CA HIS A 632 -103.53 -17.64 23.48
C HIS A 632 -104.63 -16.84 24.20
N LYS A 633 -104.31 -15.80 24.98
CA LYS A 633 -105.33 -14.83 25.45
C LYS A 633 -106.01 -14.14 24.28
N ARG A 634 -105.23 -13.57 23.35
CA ARG A 634 -105.74 -12.86 22.18
C ARG A 634 -106.52 -13.78 21.24
N ALA A 635 -106.14 -15.05 21.12
CA ALA A 635 -106.89 -16.06 20.38
C ALA A 635 -108.26 -16.35 21.03
N ALA A 636 -108.32 -16.54 22.35
CA ALA A 636 -109.59 -16.72 23.06
C ALA A 636 -110.50 -15.49 22.98
N GLU A 637 -109.94 -14.27 23.10
CA GLU A 637 -110.69 -13.03 22.87
C GLU A 637 -111.15 -12.87 21.41
N ALA A 638 -110.31 -13.24 20.45
CA ALA A 638 -110.62 -13.15 19.03
C ALA A 638 -111.69 -14.18 18.62
N GLU A 639 -111.64 -15.41 19.12
CA GLU A 639 -112.67 -16.43 18.91
C GLU A 639 -114.03 -15.93 19.40
N GLN A 640 -114.08 -15.34 20.60
CA GLN A 640 -115.30 -14.75 21.16
C GLN A 640 -115.83 -13.59 20.28
N LYS A 641 -114.98 -12.62 19.93
CA LYS A 641 -115.35 -11.46 19.08
C LYS A 641 -115.74 -11.89 17.66
N GLN A 642 -115.09 -12.91 17.10
CA GLN A 642 -115.36 -13.46 15.77
C GLN A 642 -116.73 -14.15 15.71
N LYS A 643 -117.12 -14.83 16.79
CA LYS A 643 -118.44 -15.44 16.98
C LYS A 643 -119.53 -14.38 17.01
N GLU A 644 -119.33 -13.32 17.79
CA GLU A 644 -120.22 -12.16 17.87
C GLU A 644 -120.34 -11.42 16.51
N PHE A 645 -119.23 -11.28 15.77
CA PHE A 645 -119.21 -10.64 14.44
C PHE A 645 -119.92 -11.45 13.35
N ILE A 646 -119.72 -12.78 13.31
CA ILE A 646 -120.42 -13.66 12.35
C ILE A 646 -121.92 -13.59 12.59
N ASP A 647 -122.37 -13.66 13.84
CA ASP A 647 -123.78 -13.54 14.21
C ASP A 647 -124.38 -12.19 13.78
N ASP A 648 -123.60 -11.12 13.60
CA ASP A 648 -124.10 -9.83 13.12
C ASP A 648 -124.03 -9.65 11.59
N CYS A 649 -122.93 -9.99 10.94
CA CYS A 649 -122.84 -9.92 9.48
C CYS A 649 -123.78 -10.92 8.78
N THR A 650 -124.10 -12.06 9.40
CA THR A 650 -125.16 -12.96 8.91
C THR A 650 -126.56 -12.32 8.95
N LYS A 651 -126.83 -11.34 9.82
CA LYS A 651 -128.08 -10.55 9.76
C LYS A 651 -128.07 -9.56 8.59
N HIS A 652 -126.90 -9.09 8.17
CA HIS A 652 -126.72 -8.03 7.18
C HIS A 652 -126.71 -8.53 5.71
N TYR A 653 -125.89 -9.53 5.32
CA TYR A 653 -125.81 -9.91 3.90
C TYR A 653 -127.10 -10.60 3.40
N ASN A 654 -127.80 -11.34 4.27
CA ASN A 654 -129.07 -11.97 3.96
C ASN A 654 -130.17 -10.95 3.62
N LYS A 655 -130.03 -9.70 4.10
CA LYS A 655 -130.85 -8.57 3.66
C LYS A 655 -130.39 -8.04 2.29
N ALA A 656 -129.10 -7.73 2.12
CA ALA A 656 -128.59 -7.13 0.89
C ALA A 656 -128.77 -8.01 -0.37
N TRP A 657 -128.71 -9.34 -0.26
CA TRP A 657 -129.02 -10.26 -1.37
C TRP A 657 -130.47 -10.12 -1.87
N PHE A 658 -131.40 -9.80 -0.98
CA PHE A 658 -132.83 -9.60 -1.27
C PHE A 658 -133.08 -8.28 -2.01
N ASP A 659 -132.21 -7.28 -1.81
CA ASP A 659 -132.34 -5.91 -2.35
C ASP A 659 -131.68 -5.72 -3.73
N GLY A 660 -130.83 -6.65 -4.19
CA GLY A 660 -130.25 -6.66 -5.55
C GLY A 660 -129.03 -5.74 -5.79
N ASP A 661 -128.46 -5.14 -4.74
CA ASP A 661 -127.23 -4.35 -4.83
C ASP A 661 -125.99 -5.25 -4.97
N TRP A 662 -125.48 -5.40 -6.18
CA TRP A 662 -124.30 -6.22 -6.50
C TRP A 662 -122.99 -5.72 -5.90
N ALA A 663 -122.89 -4.46 -5.45
CA ALA A 663 -121.72 -3.97 -4.74
C ALA A 663 -121.82 -4.29 -3.23
N THR A 664 -122.96 -4.00 -2.61
CA THR A 664 -123.14 -4.20 -1.15
C THR A 664 -123.38 -5.66 -0.77
N PHE A 665 -124.05 -6.47 -1.60
CA PHE A 665 -124.15 -7.91 -1.38
C PHE A 665 -122.76 -8.55 -1.44
N VAL A 666 -122.01 -8.34 -2.53
CA VAL A 666 -120.67 -8.92 -2.71
C VAL A 666 -119.79 -8.54 -1.52
N ARG A 667 -119.85 -7.29 -1.06
CA ARG A 667 -119.13 -6.84 0.14
C ARG A 667 -119.45 -7.68 1.38
N TYR A 668 -120.68 -7.68 1.90
CA TYR A 668 -120.97 -8.39 3.16
C TYR A 668 -120.94 -9.93 3.04
N ALA A 669 -121.23 -10.47 1.86
CA ALA A 669 -121.11 -11.91 1.60
C ALA A 669 -119.64 -12.35 1.57
N GLU A 670 -118.75 -11.58 0.92
CA GLU A 670 -117.30 -11.79 1.01
C GLU A 670 -116.82 -11.72 2.45
N GLU A 671 -117.30 -10.79 3.30
CA GLU A 671 -116.86 -10.74 4.70
C GLU A 671 -117.21 -12.02 5.49
N VAL A 672 -118.42 -12.57 5.35
CA VAL A 672 -118.78 -13.82 6.05
C VAL A 672 -118.04 -15.03 5.46
N LEU A 673 -117.80 -15.07 4.15
CA LEU A 673 -116.97 -16.08 3.49
C LEU A 673 -115.51 -16.09 3.96
N ARG A 674 -114.93 -14.90 4.16
CA ARG A 674 -113.57 -14.75 4.72
C ARG A 674 -113.50 -15.27 6.16
N CYS A 675 -114.62 -15.24 6.89
CA CYS A 675 -114.73 -15.70 8.28
C CYS A 675 -115.07 -17.20 8.41
N ARG A 676 -115.90 -17.76 7.51
CA ARG A 676 -116.27 -19.18 7.50
C ARG A 676 -116.38 -19.70 6.06
N LYS A 677 -115.85 -20.90 5.80
CA LYS A 677 -115.98 -21.54 4.48
C LYS A 677 -117.44 -21.99 4.26
N ASP A 678 -118.08 -21.38 3.27
CA ASP A 678 -119.51 -21.52 2.98
C ASP A 678 -119.68 -21.53 1.46
N ASP A 679 -119.48 -22.71 0.85
CA ASP A 679 -119.18 -22.80 -0.59
C ASP A 679 -120.33 -22.30 -1.50
N GLU A 680 -121.59 -22.38 -1.04
CA GLU A 680 -122.75 -21.81 -1.74
C GLU A 680 -122.72 -20.27 -1.83
N LEU A 681 -122.05 -19.60 -0.89
CA LEU A 681 -121.98 -18.15 -0.83
C LEU A 681 -120.86 -17.63 -1.75
N ALA A 682 -119.80 -18.43 -1.97
CA ALA A 682 -118.59 -18.04 -2.71
C ALA A 682 -118.82 -17.89 -4.23
N GLU A 683 -119.58 -18.80 -4.85
CA GLU A 683 -119.84 -18.72 -6.30
C GLU A 683 -120.59 -17.42 -6.67
N ARG A 684 -121.32 -16.82 -5.73
CA ARG A 684 -122.13 -15.60 -5.93
C ARG A 684 -121.27 -14.34 -6.10
N VAL A 685 -119.97 -14.41 -5.84
CA VAL A 685 -119.05 -13.26 -5.74
C VAL A 685 -118.30 -12.95 -7.04
N GLU A 686 -117.54 -13.89 -7.60
CA GLU A 686 -116.40 -13.53 -8.47
C GLU A 686 -116.81 -13.01 -9.87
N ARG A 687 -118.06 -13.22 -10.26
CA ARG A 687 -118.67 -12.65 -11.49
C ARG A 687 -118.67 -11.10 -11.52
N ALA A 688 -118.30 -10.43 -10.42
CA ALA A 688 -118.24 -8.97 -10.32
C ALA A 688 -116.94 -8.30 -10.81
N LYS A 689 -115.75 -8.94 -10.74
CA LYS A 689 -114.47 -8.19 -10.60
C LYS A 689 -113.73 -7.74 -11.87
N ILE A 690 -113.78 -8.47 -12.99
CA ILE A 690 -112.85 -8.26 -14.14
C ILE A 690 -112.92 -6.85 -14.78
N ARG A 691 -114.04 -6.15 -14.63
CA ARG A 691 -114.47 -5.01 -15.47
C ARG A 691 -113.86 -3.64 -15.10
N VAL A 692 -112.59 -3.58 -14.66
CA VAL A 692 -112.11 -2.45 -13.81
C VAL A 692 -110.73 -1.81 -14.15
N ARG A 693 -109.79 -2.42 -14.91
CA ARG A 693 -108.35 -2.08 -14.70
C ARG A 693 -107.42 -1.66 -15.86
N ASP A 694 -107.63 -2.00 -17.14
CA ASP A 694 -106.57 -1.83 -18.19
C ASP A 694 -106.31 -0.37 -18.66
N GLU A 695 -106.72 0.63 -17.88
CA GLU A 695 -106.95 2.02 -18.32
C GLU A 695 -105.76 3.01 -18.16
N ARG A 696 -104.66 2.71 -17.45
CA ARG A 696 -103.89 3.76 -16.74
C ARG A 696 -102.55 4.28 -17.33
N ASP A 697 -101.47 3.50 -17.33
CA ASP A 697 -100.10 4.06 -17.08
C ASP A 697 -99.30 4.63 -18.28
N ARG A 698 -99.73 4.38 -19.52
CA ARG A 698 -98.93 4.53 -20.77
C ARG A 698 -98.66 5.99 -21.22
N ARG A 699 -98.37 6.94 -20.31
CA ARG A 699 -98.65 8.38 -20.56
C ARG A 699 -97.57 9.44 -20.28
N GLN A 700 -96.40 9.13 -19.72
CA GLN A 700 -95.56 10.17 -19.06
C GLN A 700 -94.09 10.35 -19.52
N PHE A 701 -93.52 9.49 -20.37
CA PHE A 701 -92.05 9.43 -20.54
C PHE A 701 -91.44 10.33 -21.63
N GLU A 702 -92.23 10.79 -22.61
CA GLU A 702 -91.68 11.28 -23.89
C GLU A 702 -91.26 12.78 -23.90
N GLU A 703 -91.70 13.59 -22.93
CA GLU A 703 -91.64 15.07 -23.03
C GLU A 703 -90.24 15.71 -22.82
N ALA A 704 -89.29 15.00 -22.21
CA ALA A 704 -88.09 15.64 -21.65
C ALA A 704 -86.98 15.98 -22.68
N LEU A 705 -86.82 15.15 -23.74
CA LEU A 705 -85.57 15.07 -24.51
C LEU A 705 -85.27 16.29 -25.42
N GLU A 706 -86.30 17.02 -25.88
CA GLU A 706 -86.12 18.05 -26.92
C GLU A 706 -85.49 19.36 -26.45
N ARG A 707 -85.52 19.67 -25.14
CA ARG A 707 -85.07 20.98 -24.61
C ARG A 707 -83.59 21.30 -24.87
N VAL A 708 -82.73 20.30 -25.06
CA VAL A 708 -81.28 20.52 -25.02
C VAL A 708 -80.67 20.91 -26.38
N LYS A 709 -81.26 20.45 -27.48
CA LYS A 709 -80.71 20.69 -28.84
C LYS A 709 -80.63 22.18 -29.18
N VAL A 710 -81.55 22.98 -28.62
CA VAL A 710 -81.70 24.42 -28.85
C VAL A 710 -80.42 25.19 -28.45
N LEU A 711 -79.87 24.93 -27.27
CA LEU A 711 -78.85 25.78 -26.64
C LEU A 711 -77.51 25.84 -27.38
N ILE A 712 -77.18 24.86 -28.24
CA ILE A 712 -75.94 24.89 -29.02
C ILE A 712 -76.02 25.90 -30.17
N ALA A 713 -77.21 26.17 -30.72
CA ALA A 713 -77.36 27.02 -31.89
C ALA A 713 -77.00 28.49 -31.62
N ASP A 714 -77.29 28.99 -30.42
CA ASP A 714 -77.15 30.41 -30.05
C ASP A 714 -75.71 30.81 -29.67
N ARG A 715 -74.72 29.92 -29.91
CA ARG A 715 -73.31 30.07 -29.50
C ARG A 715 -73.07 30.27 -27.99
N ASN A 716 -74.08 29.98 -27.16
CA ASN A 716 -73.96 29.90 -25.70
C ASN A 716 -73.29 28.55 -25.29
N TYR A 717 -72.00 28.45 -25.63
CA TYR A 717 -71.22 27.22 -25.59
C TYR A 717 -70.80 26.75 -24.18
N GLU A 718 -71.07 27.56 -23.16
CA GLU A 718 -71.05 27.17 -21.73
C GLU A 718 -72.32 26.37 -21.37
N GLU A 719 -73.48 26.99 -21.54
CA GLU A 719 -74.74 26.54 -20.95
C GLU A 719 -75.31 25.28 -21.63
N ALA A 720 -75.12 25.17 -22.95
CA ALA A 720 -75.50 23.97 -23.69
C ALA A 720 -74.82 22.70 -23.17
N ARG A 721 -73.54 22.79 -22.75
CA ARG A 721 -72.79 21.67 -22.16
C ARG A 721 -73.32 21.24 -20.79
N ARG A 722 -74.09 22.09 -20.10
CA ARG A 722 -74.66 21.80 -18.78
C ARG A 722 -75.91 20.93 -18.87
N LEU A 723 -76.87 21.28 -19.73
CA LEU A 723 -78.13 20.53 -19.84
C LEU A 723 -77.94 19.16 -20.53
N LEU A 724 -76.98 19.08 -21.47
CA LEU A 724 -76.55 17.83 -22.08
C LEU A 724 -76.02 16.81 -21.07
N LYS A 725 -75.37 17.27 -20.01
CA LYS A 725 -74.85 16.44 -18.92
C LYS A 725 -75.93 15.84 -18.00
N ALA A 726 -77.19 16.28 -18.11
CA ALA A 726 -78.29 15.79 -17.27
C ALA A 726 -79.06 14.64 -17.95
N LEU A 727 -79.50 14.84 -19.21
CA LEU A 727 -80.28 13.84 -19.96
C LEU A 727 -79.48 12.59 -20.38
N GLU A 728 -78.17 12.53 -20.09
CA GLU A 728 -77.37 11.30 -20.19
C GLU A 728 -77.77 10.26 -19.11
N ALA A 729 -78.50 10.66 -18.06
CA ALA A 729 -78.93 9.80 -16.94
C ALA A 729 -80.22 9.01 -17.20
N ASP A 730 -81.36 9.68 -17.41
CA ASP A 730 -82.73 9.09 -17.38
C ASP A 730 -83.09 8.16 -18.55
N ALA A 731 -82.13 7.95 -19.45
CA ALA A 731 -82.30 7.16 -20.66
C ALA A 731 -82.34 5.64 -20.37
N ILE A 732 -83.55 5.10 -20.17
CA ILE A 732 -83.80 3.67 -19.94
C ILE A 732 -83.54 2.84 -21.21
N THR A 733 -84.00 3.31 -22.38
CA THR A 733 -83.76 2.62 -23.65
C THR A 733 -82.46 3.08 -24.32
N PRO A 734 -81.68 2.19 -24.98
CA PRO A 734 -80.37 2.55 -25.54
C PRO A 734 -80.39 3.72 -26.54
N GLN A 735 -81.48 3.86 -27.30
CA GLN A 735 -81.69 4.92 -28.29
C GLN A 735 -81.63 6.33 -27.67
N GLN A 736 -82.05 6.48 -26.41
CA GLN A 736 -82.03 7.75 -25.69
C GLN A 736 -80.61 8.18 -25.31
N LYS A 737 -79.69 7.23 -25.00
CA LYS A 737 -78.31 7.53 -24.59
C LYS A 737 -77.43 8.04 -25.73
N GLU A 738 -77.54 7.45 -26.92
CA GLU A 738 -76.68 7.82 -28.05
C GLU A 738 -76.97 9.24 -28.57
N SER A 739 -78.22 9.70 -28.46
CA SER A 739 -78.65 11.04 -28.86
C SER A 739 -77.94 12.17 -28.12
N VAL A 740 -77.43 11.89 -26.91
CA VAL A 740 -76.79 12.88 -26.04
C VAL A 740 -75.34 13.14 -26.48
N LYS A 741 -74.47 12.13 -26.47
CA LYS A 741 -73.02 12.29 -26.72
C LYS A 741 -72.66 13.04 -28.01
N ARG A 742 -73.45 12.86 -29.07
CA ARG A 742 -73.17 13.38 -30.42
C ARG A 742 -73.10 14.91 -30.49
N LEU A 743 -73.71 15.61 -29.53
CA LEU A 743 -73.79 17.07 -29.52
C LEU A 743 -72.57 17.77 -28.88
N PHE A 744 -71.83 17.09 -27.98
CA PHE A 744 -70.71 17.69 -27.24
C PHE A 744 -69.51 18.10 -28.11
N LYS A 745 -69.15 17.27 -29.10
CA LYS A 745 -67.93 17.47 -29.92
C LYS A 745 -68.02 18.75 -30.77
N ARG A 746 -69.22 19.04 -31.30
CA ARG A 746 -69.49 20.13 -32.26
C ARG A 746 -69.14 21.53 -31.75
N ILE A 747 -68.98 21.68 -30.43
CA ILE A 747 -68.72 22.96 -29.77
C ILE A 747 -67.22 23.33 -29.81
N PHE A 748 -66.31 22.37 -30.00
CA PHE A 748 -64.85 22.60 -29.87
C PHE A 748 -64.18 23.08 -31.18
N GLU A 749 -64.82 22.91 -32.32
CA GLU A 749 -64.19 23.08 -33.65
C GLU A 749 -64.32 24.52 -34.23
N GLU A 750 -65.06 25.42 -33.58
CA GLU A 750 -65.34 26.79 -34.11
C GLU A 750 -64.38 27.91 -33.63
N GLU A 751 -63.46 27.67 -32.68
CA GLU A 751 -62.74 28.77 -31.99
C GLU A 751 -61.37 29.18 -32.59
N ASP A 752 -60.71 28.33 -33.38
CA ASP A 752 -59.23 28.39 -33.57
C ASP A 752 -58.74 29.25 -34.78
N GLN A 753 -59.62 29.70 -35.68
CA GLN A 753 -59.27 30.13 -37.05
C GLN A 753 -58.75 31.60 -37.24
N LYS A 754 -58.10 32.24 -36.25
CA LYS A 754 -58.17 33.72 -36.12
C LYS A 754 -56.86 34.55 -36.09
N LYS A 755 -55.76 34.17 -36.77
CA LYS A 755 -54.44 34.84 -36.55
C LYS A 755 -53.52 35.29 -37.71
N ASP A 756 -53.76 34.95 -38.97
CA ASP A 756 -52.85 35.32 -40.09
C ASP A 756 -53.55 36.07 -41.25
N PHE A 757 -52.74 36.69 -42.12
CA PHE A 757 -53.05 37.45 -43.34
C PHE A 757 -53.68 38.87 -43.21
N PHE A 758 -52.98 39.85 -43.81
CA PHE A 758 -53.46 41.19 -44.20
C PHE A 758 -52.89 41.50 -45.61
N ALA A 759 -53.73 41.52 -46.66
CA ALA A 759 -53.36 42.06 -47.97
C ALA A 759 -54.60 42.39 -48.85
N GLU A 760 -54.54 43.56 -49.49
CA GLU A 760 -55.19 44.03 -50.73
C GLU A 760 -56.67 43.72 -51.10
N THR A 761 -57.34 44.82 -51.48
CA THR A 761 -58.34 44.98 -52.57
C THR A 761 -59.70 44.26 -52.44
N THR A 762 -60.86 44.86 -52.11
CA THR A 762 -61.50 46.19 -52.37
C THR A 762 -62.61 46.12 -53.43
N GLN A 763 -63.87 46.29 -53.00
CA GLN A 763 -65.04 46.82 -53.77
C GLN A 763 -65.60 45.95 -54.93
N GLN A 764 -66.81 46.11 -55.50
CA GLN A 764 -68.01 46.97 -55.30
C GLN A 764 -69.24 46.22 -55.94
N SER A 765 -70.52 46.62 -55.94
CA SER A 765 -71.24 47.86 -55.59
C SER A 765 -72.75 47.58 -55.29
N PRO A 766 -73.56 48.55 -54.80
CA PRO A 766 -74.97 48.36 -54.41
C PRO A 766 -76.01 49.17 -55.22
N ASP A 767 -77.31 48.85 -55.06
CA ASP A 767 -78.45 49.78 -54.80
C ASP A 767 -79.69 48.92 -54.40
N ARG A 768 -80.66 49.28 -53.53
CA ARG A 768 -81.56 50.45 -53.34
C ARG A 768 -82.71 50.51 -54.40
N PRO A 769 -83.92 51.09 -54.13
CA PRO A 769 -84.41 51.73 -52.89
C PRO A 769 -85.88 51.42 -52.42
N GLN A 770 -86.15 51.78 -51.16
CA GLN A 770 -87.39 52.35 -50.55
C GLN A 770 -88.83 51.83 -50.82
N GLN A 771 -89.49 51.48 -49.71
CA GLN A 771 -90.83 51.93 -49.21
C GLN A 771 -92.12 51.64 -50.01
N GLY A 772 -93.07 50.97 -49.33
CA GLY A 772 -94.51 50.98 -49.68
C GLY A 772 -95.40 50.32 -48.60
N ARG A 773 -96.49 50.99 -48.19
CA ARG A 773 -97.53 50.41 -47.29
C ARG A 773 -98.58 49.66 -48.11
N GLY A 774 -99.13 48.55 -47.60
CA GLY A 774 -100.30 47.90 -48.23
C GLY A 774 -100.98 46.82 -47.38
N LYS A 775 -102.26 47.07 -47.04
CA LYS A 775 -103.29 46.12 -46.54
C LYS A 775 -103.29 44.80 -47.33
N SER A 776 -103.28 43.59 -46.73
CA SER A 776 -104.21 42.91 -45.80
C SER A 776 -105.45 42.26 -46.46
N GLU A 777 -105.81 41.06 -45.96
CA GLU A 777 -106.98 40.17 -46.21
C GLU A 777 -106.64 38.86 -46.96
N ASN A 778 -107.31 37.70 -46.82
CA ASN A 778 -108.26 37.09 -45.82
C ASN A 778 -108.42 35.59 -46.22
N THR A 779 -108.77 34.56 -45.44
CA THR A 779 -108.96 34.21 -43.99
C THR A 779 -108.82 32.65 -43.91
N VAL A 780 -109.02 31.82 -42.87
CA VAL A 780 -109.59 31.79 -41.48
C VAL A 780 -108.88 30.60 -40.74
N GLY A 781 -109.01 30.27 -39.44
CA GLY A 781 -109.83 30.80 -38.34
C GLY A 781 -109.57 30.10 -36.99
N GLN A 782 -110.36 30.49 -35.98
CA GLN A 782 -110.38 30.07 -34.55
C GLN A 782 -111.55 29.07 -34.30
N PRO A 783 -111.88 28.59 -33.07
CA PRO A 783 -111.23 28.59 -31.73
C PRO A 783 -111.24 27.13 -31.12
N PRO A 784 -111.42 26.80 -29.80
CA PRO A 784 -111.32 27.56 -28.52
C PRO A 784 -110.60 26.87 -27.30
N LYS A 785 -110.13 27.72 -26.35
CA LYS A 785 -110.19 27.63 -24.86
C LYS A 785 -109.79 26.36 -24.06
N GLY A 786 -108.90 26.56 -23.08
CA GLY A 786 -108.77 25.85 -21.78
C GLY A 786 -107.42 26.18 -21.11
N LYS A 787 -107.31 26.82 -19.93
CA LYS A 787 -107.70 26.45 -18.54
C LYS A 787 -107.01 25.18 -18.01
N ASP A 788 -106.52 25.13 -16.76
CA ASP A 788 -106.17 26.17 -15.78
C ASP A 788 -105.26 25.56 -14.68
N GLN A 789 -104.66 26.43 -13.87
CA GLN A 789 -104.11 26.29 -12.50
C GLN A 789 -103.88 24.91 -11.79
N SER A 790 -102.76 24.86 -11.07
CA SER A 790 -102.38 24.03 -9.91
C SER A 790 -103.36 24.15 -8.70
N PRO A 791 -103.11 23.58 -7.48
CA PRO A 791 -102.05 22.65 -7.01
C PRO A 791 -102.49 21.49 -6.07
N GLN A 792 -101.53 20.62 -5.69
CA GLN A 792 -101.47 19.85 -4.39
C GLN A 792 -102.58 18.81 -4.07
N PRO A 793 -102.47 18.00 -2.98
CA PRO A 793 -101.27 17.37 -2.38
C PRO A 793 -101.44 15.86 -2.05
N ALA A 794 -100.31 15.17 -1.77
CA ALA A 794 -100.18 14.00 -0.87
C ALA A 794 -100.92 12.68 -1.27
N ASP A 795 -100.59 11.48 -0.75
CA ASP A 795 -99.52 11.11 0.19
C ASP A 795 -99.03 9.64 0.03
N GLN A 796 -97.87 9.35 0.66
CA GLN A 796 -97.42 8.06 1.22
C GLN A 796 -97.02 6.84 0.36
N SER A 797 -96.08 6.08 0.95
CA SER A 797 -95.44 4.81 0.54
C SER A 797 -94.50 4.86 -0.68
N SER A 798 -93.26 4.36 -0.62
CA SER A 798 -92.43 3.90 0.53
C SER A 798 -90.97 3.73 0.10
N GLY A 799 -89.96 4.20 0.87
CA GLY A 799 -88.56 4.00 0.48
C GLY A 799 -87.44 4.72 1.26
N ILE A 800 -87.45 4.67 2.60
CA ILE A 800 -86.35 4.88 3.59
C ILE A 800 -85.12 5.74 3.17
N ASP A 801 -84.95 6.86 3.88
CA ASP A 801 -83.78 7.78 3.93
C ASP A 801 -82.48 7.08 4.40
N ASP A 802 -81.24 7.39 3.95
CA ASP A 802 -80.45 8.65 3.93
C ASP A 802 -79.66 8.90 5.26
N PRO A 803 -78.88 9.98 5.52
CA PRO A 803 -77.40 9.82 5.53
C PRO A 803 -76.61 10.61 6.60
N GLY A 804 -75.28 10.72 6.40
CA GLY A 804 -74.47 11.90 6.78
C GLY A 804 -73.90 11.93 8.21
N GLY A 805 -72.92 12.77 8.55
CA GLY A 805 -72.06 13.75 7.83
C GLY A 805 -70.83 14.05 8.73
N PHE A 806 -69.99 15.09 8.65
CA PHE A 806 -69.65 16.23 7.76
C PHE A 806 -68.35 16.88 8.39
N PHE A 807 -67.58 17.92 7.98
CA PHE A 807 -67.47 19.00 6.97
C PHE A 807 -65.94 19.36 6.88
N VAL A 808 -65.38 20.24 6.03
CA VAL A 808 -65.43 20.42 4.55
C VAL A 808 -64.32 21.44 4.13
N GLY A 809 -63.66 21.23 2.98
CA GLY A 809 -62.84 22.24 2.28
C GLY A 809 -61.32 22.28 2.57
N ARG A 810 -60.48 22.97 1.77
CA ARG A 810 -60.71 23.64 0.46
C ARG A 810 -59.39 23.84 -0.32
N GLU A 811 -59.48 23.96 -1.64
CA GLU A 811 -58.45 24.46 -2.58
C GLU A 811 -57.95 25.89 -2.25
N ALA A 812 -56.88 26.46 -2.82
CA ALA A 812 -55.61 26.01 -3.45
C ALA A 812 -54.85 27.28 -3.92
N SER A 813 -53.52 27.26 -4.16
CA SER A 813 -52.80 28.27 -5.00
C SER A 813 -51.31 27.94 -5.27
N GLN A 814 -50.79 28.46 -6.39
CA GLN A 814 -49.36 28.60 -6.79
C GLN A 814 -49.14 30.08 -7.23
N PRO A 815 -48.13 30.51 -8.04
CA PRO A 815 -46.77 30.02 -8.38
C PRO A 815 -45.67 31.15 -8.34
N ALA A 816 -44.52 30.91 -8.99
CA ALA A 816 -43.67 31.89 -9.73
C ALA A 816 -42.67 32.83 -8.96
N THR A 817 -41.61 33.40 -9.58
CA THR A 817 -40.39 32.82 -10.26
C THR A 817 -39.36 33.90 -10.66
N GLY A 818 -38.07 33.55 -10.80
CA GLY A 818 -37.02 34.34 -11.52
C GLY A 818 -35.80 34.74 -10.66
N LYS A 819 -34.58 35.01 -11.18
CA LYS A 819 -34.00 35.01 -12.56
C LYS A 819 -32.46 34.77 -12.50
N LYS A 820 -31.87 34.30 -13.62
CA LYS A 820 -30.51 34.53 -14.25
C LYS A 820 -29.32 35.06 -13.41
N ASN A 821 -28.03 34.76 -13.68
CA ASN A 821 -27.33 34.02 -14.77
C ASN A 821 -25.89 33.59 -14.32
N GLU A 822 -25.20 32.76 -15.14
CA GLU A 822 -23.72 32.56 -15.33
C GLU A 822 -22.67 32.85 -14.21
N GLY A 823 -21.61 32.05 -13.99
CA GLY A 823 -21.17 30.81 -14.64
C GLY A 823 -19.75 30.32 -14.24
N ALA A 824 -19.35 29.14 -14.73
CA ALA A 824 -17.98 28.58 -14.85
C ALA A 824 -17.07 28.29 -13.62
N LYS A 825 -17.05 27.00 -13.23
CA LYS A 825 -15.88 26.11 -12.92
C LYS A 825 -14.90 26.34 -11.74
N THR A 826 -14.81 25.25 -10.95
CA THR A 826 -13.61 24.60 -10.31
C THR A 826 -12.95 25.15 -9.02
N LYS A 827 -12.93 24.24 -8.02
CA LYS A 827 -12.09 24.13 -6.80
C LYS A 827 -10.58 23.90 -7.14
N PRO A 828 -9.61 23.90 -6.18
CA PRO A 828 -9.77 23.85 -4.71
C PRO A 828 -8.97 24.88 -3.86
N THR A 829 -9.29 24.84 -2.56
CA THR A 829 -8.59 25.35 -1.36
C THR A 829 -7.28 24.62 -1.04
N PRO A 830 -6.48 25.05 -0.02
CA PRO A 830 -6.22 26.42 0.48
C PRO A 830 -4.71 26.67 0.71
N ASP A 831 -4.31 27.87 1.15
CA ASP A 831 -3.16 28.00 2.08
C ASP A 831 -3.24 29.29 2.92
N ASN A 832 -2.57 29.32 4.07
CA ASN A 832 -2.72 30.35 5.11
C ASN A 832 -1.38 30.97 5.53
N LYS A 833 -1.27 32.31 5.46
CA LYS A 833 -0.09 33.06 5.92
C LYS A 833 -0.15 33.26 7.44
N PRO A 834 1.01 33.35 8.12
CA PRO A 834 1.59 34.68 8.31
C PRO A 834 3.10 34.75 8.03
N LYS A 835 3.58 35.96 7.70
CA LYS A 835 5.00 36.30 7.59
C LYS A 835 5.28 37.56 8.41
N LYS A 836 6.40 37.60 9.13
CA LYS A 836 7.14 38.84 9.41
C LYS A 836 8.63 38.53 9.61
N ASP A 837 9.43 39.14 8.76
CA ASP A 837 10.89 39.14 8.71
C ASP A 837 11.45 40.14 9.80
N PRO A 838 12.76 40.49 9.92
CA PRO A 838 13.86 40.24 8.96
C PRO A 838 15.31 40.04 9.51
N LYS A 839 16.24 39.91 8.56
CA LYS A 839 17.70 40.19 8.62
C LYS A 839 18.59 39.30 9.51
N ASN A 840 19.52 38.60 8.86
CA ASN A 840 20.84 39.20 8.67
C ASN A 840 21.46 38.82 7.31
N GLU A 841 22.52 39.51 6.89
CA GLU A 841 23.11 39.40 5.55
C GLU A 841 24.34 38.47 5.51
N THR A 842 24.56 37.76 4.40
CA THR A 842 25.90 37.30 4.00
C THR A 842 25.96 37.08 2.48
N THR A 843 27.14 37.22 1.88
CA THR A 843 27.28 37.61 0.47
C THR A 843 27.80 36.47 -0.42
N LYS A 844 27.18 36.35 -1.60
CA LYS A 844 27.67 35.74 -2.86
C LYS A 844 28.94 34.86 -2.81
N GLY A 845 28.78 33.59 -3.20
CA GLY A 845 29.83 32.78 -3.82
C GLY A 845 29.19 31.85 -4.85
N TYR A 846 29.30 32.18 -6.14
CA TYR A 846 28.74 31.35 -7.22
C TYR A 846 29.77 30.33 -7.70
N SER A 847 29.32 29.08 -7.83
CA SER A 847 30.01 28.05 -8.62
C SER A 847 29.65 28.22 -10.10
N LEU A 848 30.66 28.13 -10.97
CA LEU A 848 30.52 27.58 -12.32
C LEU A 848 31.90 27.19 -12.85
N ASN A 849 31.98 26.01 -13.47
CA ASN A 849 33.11 25.60 -14.30
C ASN A 849 33.03 26.35 -15.64
N GLU A 850 34.16 26.50 -16.36
CA GLU A 850 34.30 25.96 -17.72
C GLU A 850 35.68 26.19 -18.37
N PHE A 851 36.08 25.21 -19.20
CA PHE A 851 37.10 25.17 -20.27
C PHE A 851 38.63 25.33 -20.01
N ASP A 852 39.33 24.44 -20.72
CA ASP A 852 40.68 24.48 -21.33
C ASP A 852 41.93 24.88 -20.51
N PHE A 853 42.81 23.90 -20.26
CA PHE A 853 43.99 23.67 -21.11
C PHE A 853 44.53 22.23 -20.98
#